data_AF-A0A1A8AUX3-F1
#
_entry.id   AF-A0A1A8AUX3-F1
#
_cell.length_a   1.000
_cell.length_b   1.000
_cell.length_c   1.000
_cell.angle_alpha   90.00
_cell.angle_beta   90.00
_cell.angle_gamma   90.00
#
_symmetry.space_group_name_H-M   'P 1'
#
loop_
_entity.id
_entity.type
_entity.pdbx_description
1 polymer ?
#
loop_
_entity_poly.entity_id
_entity_poly.type
_entity_poly.pdbx_seq_one_letter_code
_entity_poly.pdbx_strand_id
1 'polypeptide(L)'
;MAYVVTRRSDQRYVLLIILLALVHHLSAAGTHYSIPEEMKEGSVVANLATDLGLDVTTLTKRKLRLDVISNNKYLDVNKETGELYVVEKINREQICNTKSSVSCYLRLEITLENPVRMFNIEVEILDINDNAPQFRRDVIHLDISEATPRGERFSLSNAVDPDVGSNSVKTYHLSESEHFNIEVQSGREGSKFVDLILIKTLDREQQSVQNLILTAVDGGTPARSGTASVIVRVLDTNDNSPTFETNSLTVKILENSPIGSLVIDLSATDLDEGSNSDVTYSYSLYTSEKTQEMFNLNPTSGEITVKGMLNYEDFRIYDMEVIATDKGANSLSGQCTIKILVEDMNDNHPEISIKSFQSPVSENIKLDTVIAVVSVSDKDSGDNGLVDLHIPDNMPFKLRESSDNYYELVVSEPLDREKVPEYDITFTVTDRGSPPLSDNETMTLELLDVNDNVPQFPQSFYTIRVMENNAPGALLSSLTAFDPDLHENQYLVYFILEKEIANTSMSMLFSINPENGNLYALKTFDYEIEKDFVFHIEARDSGSPPLSSNVTVHIIIVDQNDNAPSIVSPWCERGSVVEEKIPRSTDKGSLVAKVIALDKDSVHNSRITYQFLQLADASLFSLDQYNGEIRTMRMFSYKDPRHHRLVVVAKDNGEPALSATVTIKLLTVETAVKAYSDMTEMSLEYDIFSDINLYLVIGLGSVSFLLLITILVTIVLKCQKVKPSKSAPPSRNSVISERNSTIADSTLVSNDAYWYSLFLAETRKGKLVVRQPVPKGSRYIVSSIPRGTGLSETSDSAASTLQYPK
;
A
#
# COMPACT_ATOMS: atom_id res chain seq x y z
N MET A 1 88.06 34.53 64.32
CA MET A 1 88.56 35.45 65.38
C MET A 1 87.46 35.59 66.42
N ALA A 2 87.66 35.51 67.74
CA ALA A 2 88.88 35.19 68.50
C ALA A 2 88.57 34.69 69.95
N TYR A 3 89.53 33.98 70.58
CA TYR A 3 89.73 33.66 72.03
C TYR A 3 88.51 33.53 72.98
N VAL A 4 88.09 32.36 73.51
CA VAL A 4 88.78 31.27 74.25
C VAL A 4 89.50 31.72 75.54
N VAL A 5 89.06 31.21 76.73
CA VAL A 5 89.81 31.02 78.03
C VAL A 5 90.13 32.30 78.87
N THR A 6 90.07 32.39 80.23
CA THR A 6 89.56 31.54 81.37
C THR A 6 89.39 32.31 82.72
N ARG A 7 88.39 31.90 83.53
CA ARG A 7 88.44 31.45 84.96
C ARG A 7 89.23 32.21 86.07
N ARG A 8 88.52 32.49 87.19
CA ARG A 8 88.97 32.67 88.62
C ARG A 8 89.85 33.88 89.01
N SER A 9 89.37 34.66 89.99
CA SER A 9 89.90 34.68 91.38
C SER A 9 89.03 35.55 92.31
N ASP A 10 89.05 35.25 93.60
CA ASP A 10 88.21 35.86 94.65
C ASP A 10 88.75 37.17 95.27
N GLN A 11 87.88 37.83 96.05
CA GLN A 11 88.19 38.70 97.20
C GLN A 11 89.20 39.85 97.00
N ARG A 12 88.72 41.05 96.61
CA ARG A 12 89.42 42.32 96.94
C ARG A 12 88.60 43.62 97.03
N TYR A 13 87.27 43.59 96.89
CA TYR A 13 86.43 44.81 96.85
C TYR A 13 85.48 45.03 98.04
N VAL A 14 85.43 44.11 99.02
CA VAL A 14 84.50 44.19 100.17
C VAL A 14 84.80 45.39 101.09
N LEU A 15 86.08 45.81 101.21
CA LEU A 15 86.47 46.85 102.17
C LEU A 15 86.23 48.30 101.69
N LEU A 16 86.07 48.53 100.38
CA LEU A 16 85.84 49.88 99.84
C LEU A 16 84.37 50.31 99.96
N ILE A 17 83.45 49.34 99.93
CA ILE A 17 82.00 49.56 100.00
C ILE A 17 81.58 50.07 101.39
N ILE A 18 82.25 49.62 102.45
CA ILE A 18 81.91 49.95 103.84
C ILE A 18 82.19 51.42 104.19
N LEU A 19 83.14 52.08 103.52
CA LEU A 19 83.47 53.49 103.81
C LEU A 19 82.58 54.50 103.08
N LEU A 20 81.95 54.11 101.96
CA LEU A 20 80.99 54.94 101.22
C LEU A 20 79.56 54.88 101.82
N ALA A 21 79.27 53.86 102.63
CA ALA A 21 77.96 53.66 103.27
C ALA A 21 77.65 54.66 104.40
N LEU A 22 78.61 55.49 104.85
CA LEU A 22 78.47 56.32 106.05
C LEU A 22 78.20 57.82 105.79
N VAL A 23 78.01 58.25 104.54
CA VAL A 23 77.82 59.67 104.18
C VAL A 23 76.53 59.94 103.38
N HIS A 24 75.83 58.90 102.92
CA HIS A 24 74.61 59.04 102.09
C HIS A 24 73.26 58.91 102.83
N HIS A 25 73.22 59.21 104.13
CA HIS A 25 71.96 59.45 104.85
C HIS A 25 71.66 60.95 105.03
N LEU A 26 71.44 61.62 103.90
CA LEU A 26 70.72 62.90 103.85
C LEU A 26 69.75 62.92 102.66
N SER A 27 69.01 61.82 102.47
CA SER A 27 67.86 61.75 101.57
C SER A 27 66.78 62.73 102.04
N ALA A 28 66.37 63.66 101.18
CA ALA A 28 65.17 64.45 101.43
C ALA A 28 63.95 63.52 101.44
N ALA A 29 63.37 63.31 102.63
CA ALA A 29 62.24 62.40 102.81
C ALA A 29 60.95 63.08 102.32
N GLY A 30 60.63 62.87 101.03
CA GLY A 30 59.25 62.99 100.56
C GLY A 30 58.40 61.94 101.25
N THR A 31 57.19 62.31 101.67
CA THR A 31 56.28 61.37 102.34
C THR A 31 55.41 60.71 101.29
N HIS A 32 55.54 59.39 101.14
CA HIS A 32 54.77 58.62 100.17
C HIS A 32 53.71 57.81 100.89
N TYR A 33 52.47 57.94 100.44
CA TYR A 33 51.36 57.09 100.86
C TYR A 33 50.76 56.42 99.62
N SER A 34 50.16 55.26 99.79
CA SER A 34 49.32 54.65 98.75
C SER A 34 47.94 54.37 99.34
N ILE A 35 46.91 54.68 98.57
CA ILE A 35 45.51 54.44 98.93
C ILE A 35 44.79 53.78 97.76
N PRO A 36 43.84 52.87 98.01
CA PRO A 36 42.83 52.56 97.01
C PRO A 36 42.09 53.82 96.58
N GLU A 37 41.62 53.85 95.35
CA GLU A 37 40.53 54.74 94.96
C GLU A 37 39.19 54.33 95.60
N GLU A 38 38.08 54.97 95.19
CA GLU A 38 36.71 54.64 95.63
C GLU A 38 36.48 54.70 97.16
N MET A 39 37.45 55.21 97.92
CA MET A 39 37.37 55.35 99.37
C MET A 39 36.22 56.26 99.80
N LYS A 40 35.59 55.89 100.92
CA LYS A 40 34.46 56.63 101.49
C LYS A 40 34.91 57.99 102.01
N GLU A 41 34.11 59.01 101.76
CA GLU A 41 34.24 60.34 102.37
C GLU A 41 34.40 60.22 103.90
N GLY A 42 35.32 61.00 104.48
CA GLY A 42 35.72 60.92 105.88
C GLY A 42 36.72 59.80 106.23
N SER A 43 37.13 58.97 105.27
CA SER A 43 38.14 57.93 105.51
C SER A 43 39.53 58.56 105.74
N VAL A 44 40.21 58.16 106.82
CA VAL A 44 41.57 58.60 107.14
C VAL A 44 42.57 57.88 106.24
N VAL A 45 43.45 58.65 105.62
CA VAL A 45 44.55 58.19 104.76
C VAL A 45 45.82 57.95 105.57
N ALA A 46 46.21 58.93 106.39
CA ALA A 46 47.43 58.90 107.19
C ALA A 46 47.36 59.91 108.35
N ASN A 47 48.13 59.71 109.43
CA ASN A 47 48.33 60.74 110.45
C ASN A 47 49.60 61.53 110.16
N LEU A 48 49.43 62.66 109.47
CA LEU A 48 50.54 63.52 109.06
C LEU A 48 51.26 64.16 110.24
N ALA A 49 50.60 64.31 111.39
CA ALA A 49 51.23 64.87 112.57
C ALA A 49 52.23 63.89 113.20
N THR A 50 51.92 62.59 113.29
CA THR A 50 52.91 61.59 113.70
C THR A 50 54.04 61.48 112.68
N ASP A 51 53.70 61.42 111.40
CA ASP A 51 54.63 60.99 110.36
C ASP A 51 55.61 62.11 109.94
N LEU A 52 55.18 63.37 110.05
CA LEU A 52 56.03 64.56 109.86
C LEU A 52 56.65 65.09 111.16
N GLY A 53 56.41 64.44 112.31
CA GLY A 53 56.92 64.86 113.62
C GLY A 53 56.40 66.23 114.08
N LEU A 54 55.12 66.50 113.88
CA LEU A 54 54.45 67.76 114.20
C LEU A 54 53.59 67.62 115.46
N ASP A 55 53.76 68.54 116.43
CA ASP A 55 52.89 68.61 117.60
C ASP A 55 51.49 69.10 117.19
N VAL A 56 50.50 68.22 117.34
CA VAL A 56 49.07 68.43 117.03
C VAL A 56 48.55 69.73 117.68
N THR A 57 48.97 70.04 118.90
CA THR A 57 48.54 71.24 119.66
C THR A 57 49.07 72.56 119.10
N THR A 58 49.95 72.50 118.09
CA THR A 58 50.53 73.64 117.39
C THR A 58 49.97 73.84 115.98
N LEU A 59 49.31 72.85 115.37
CA LEU A 59 48.87 72.89 113.96
C LEU A 59 47.91 74.05 113.66
N THR A 60 46.90 74.23 114.52
CA THR A 60 45.93 75.33 114.44
C THR A 60 46.59 76.70 114.64
N LYS A 61 47.57 76.80 115.55
CA LYS A 61 48.33 78.03 115.82
C LYS A 61 49.29 78.40 114.68
N ARG A 62 49.79 77.39 113.96
CA ARG A 62 50.73 77.53 112.82
C ARG A 62 50.05 77.56 111.46
N LYS A 63 48.72 77.69 111.42
CA LYS A 63 47.89 77.78 110.20
C LYS A 63 48.29 76.78 109.11
N LEU A 64 48.29 75.48 109.43
CA LEU A 64 48.54 74.44 108.44
C LEU A 64 47.57 74.59 107.24
N ARG A 65 48.14 74.61 106.03
CA ARG A 65 47.42 74.56 104.76
C ARG A 65 47.85 73.32 103.98
N LEU A 66 46.88 72.70 103.32
CA LEU A 66 47.09 71.74 102.24
C LEU A 66 46.71 72.43 100.94
N ASP A 67 47.70 72.60 100.06
CA ASP A 67 47.49 73.07 98.70
C ASP A 67 47.70 71.87 97.74
N VAL A 68 46.69 71.61 96.92
CA VAL A 68 46.63 70.48 95.99
C VAL A 68 46.99 71.00 94.60
N ILE A 69 47.82 70.29 93.85
CA ILE A 69 48.29 70.75 92.52
C ILE A 69 47.23 70.50 91.42
N SER A 70 46.11 69.84 91.74
CA SER A 70 44.93 69.66 90.87
C SER A 70 43.77 70.57 91.29
N ASN A 71 42.81 70.79 90.37
CA ASN A 71 41.69 71.73 90.57
C ASN A 71 40.67 71.31 91.64
N ASN A 72 40.63 70.03 92.04
CA ASN A 72 39.62 69.48 92.96
C ASN A 72 40.27 69.09 94.30
N LYS A 73 39.56 69.32 95.40
CA LYS A 73 40.04 69.06 96.77
C LYS A 73 39.60 67.68 97.26
N TYR A 74 40.19 66.63 96.67
CA TYR A 74 39.95 65.24 97.07
C TYR A 74 40.32 64.92 98.54
N LEU A 75 41.30 65.65 99.09
CA LEU A 75 41.88 65.43 100.42
C LEU A 75 41.96 66.76 101.20
N ASP A 76 41.81 66.72 102.52
CA ASP A 76 42.12 67.83 103.46
C ASP A 76 42.72 67.25 104.76
N VAL A 77 43.28 68.13 105.60
CA VAL A 77 43.91 67.76 106.87
C VAL A 77 43.08 68.25 108.05
N ASN A 78 42.68 67.32 108.92
CA ASN A 78 42.04 67.62 110.18
C ASN A 78 43.03 68.34 111.12
N LYS A 79 42.74 69.62 111.40
CA LYS A 79 43.61 70.52 112.16
C LYS A 79 43.57 70.31 113.68
N GLU A 80 42.75 69.38 114.16
CA GLU A 80 42.63 68.98 115.56
C GLU A 80 43.26 67.61 115.86
N THR A 81 43.38 66.72 114.88
CA THR A 81 43.99 65.37 115.03
C THR A 81 45.28 65.17 114.24
N GLY A 82 45.53 65.98 113.21
CA GLY A 82 46.68 65.83 112.30
C GLY A 82 46.47 64.85 111.15
N GLU A 83 45.25 64.35 110.96
CA GLU A 83 44.94 63.29 109.99
C GLU A 83 44.60 63.85 108.61
N LEU A 84 45.20 63.26 107.57
CA LEU A 84 44.78 63.43 106.17
C LEU A 84 43.53 62.57 105.95
N TYR A 85 42.45 63.14 105.41
CA TYR A 85 41.20 62.42 105.16
C TYR A 85 40.61 62.73 103.78
N VAL A 86 39.82 61.78 103.25
CA VAL A 86 39.09 61.91 101.98
C VAL A 86 37.92 62.86 102.15
N VAL A 87 37.87 63.91 101.33
CA VAL A 87 36.82 64.93 101.31
C VAL A 87 35.80 64.66 100.20
N GLU A 88 36.29 64.27 99.03
CA GLU A 88 35.51 63.94 97.83
C GLU A 88 36.01 62.59 97.31
N LYS A 89 35.08 61.73 96.90
CA LYS A 89 35.37 60.38 96.40
C LYS A 89 36.38 60.43 95.24
N ILE A 90 37.49 59.70 95.39
CA ILE A 90 38.56 59.65 94.37
C ILE A 90 38.19 58.58 93.34
N ASN A 91 38.05 58.99 92.07
CA ASN A 91 37.99 58.11 90.91
C ASN A 91 39.26 58.34 90.07
N ARG A 92 39.99 57.26 89.77
CA ARG A 92 41.32 57.30 89.14
C ARG A 92 41.22 57.54 87.64
N GLU A 93 40.20 57.04 86.95
CA GLU A 93 40.03 57.13 85.49
C GLU A 93 39.85 58.60 85.06
N GLN A 94 39.08 59.36 85.83
CA GLN A 94 38.86 60.79 85.59
C GLN A 94 40.12 61.63 85.86
N ILE A 95 40.97 61.23 86.81
CA ILE A 95 42.19 61.96 87.20
C ILE A 95 43.38 61.61 86.30
N CYS A 96 43.59 60.32 86.05
CA CYS A 96 44.73 59.73 85.36
C CYS A 96 44.31 59.15 83.99
N ASN A 97 43.70 60.01 83.17
CA ASN A 97 43.12 59.73 81.85
C ASN A 97 44.14 59.32 80.74
N THR A 98 45.30 58.77 81.11
CA THR A 98 46.35 58.33 80.17
C THR A 98 46.73 56.88 80.46
N LYS A 99 46.31 55.94 79.61
CA LYS A 99 46.51 54.49 79.84
C LYS A 99 47.99 54.05 79.94
N SER A 100 48.93 54.91 79.54
CA SER A 100 50.37 54.66 79.63
C SER A 100 50.99 54.96 81.01
N SER A 101 50.28 55.64 81.93
CA SER A 101 50.77 55.89 83.29
C SER A 101 50.33 54.77 84.23
N VAL A 102 51.20 53.78 84.42
CA VAL A 102 50.99 52.60 85.29
C VAL A 102 50.85 52.98 86.78
N SER A 103 51.35 54.15 87.19
CA SER A 103 51.12 54.72 88.51
C SER A 103 50.49 56.11 88.42
N CYS A 104 49.54 56.38 89.32
CA CYS A 104 48.75 57.61 89.38
C CYS A 104 49.06 58.31 90.71
N TYR A 105 49.63 59.52 90.68
CA TYR A 105 50.04 60.24 91.90
C TYR A 105 49.30 61.57 92.06
N LEU A 106 48.57 61.72 93.16
CA LEU A 106 48.15 63.04 93.65
C LEU A 106 49.32 63.71 94.37
N ARG A 107 49.76 64.87 93.86
CA ARG A 107 50.79 65.71 94.49
C ARG A 107 50.17 66.75 95.40
N LEU A 108 50.63 66.74 96.64
CA LEU A 108 50.16 67.58 97.74
C LEU A 108 51.33 68.37 98.32
N GLU A 109 51.11 69.67 98.58
CA GLU A 109 52.06 70.51 99.31
C GLU A 109 51.44 70.97 100.64
N ILE A 110 52.08 70.65 101.75
CA ILE A 110 51.64 71.08 103.08
C ILE A 110 52.55 72.18 103.59
N THR A 111 51.97 73.38 103.73
CA THR A 111 52.65 74.55 104.30
C THR A 111 52.20 74.81 105.73
N LEU A 112 53.16 74.92 106.65
CA LEU A 112 52.95 75.48 107.99
C LEU A 112 53.63 76.86 108.06
N GLU A 113 52.97 77.83 108.68
CA GLU A 113 53.55 79.14 108.99
C GLU A 113 54.37 79.10 110.31
N ASN A 114 55.29 80.06 110.47
CA ASN A 114 55.98 80.40 111.73
C ASN A 114 56.58 79.22 112.56
N PRO A 115 57.82 78.75 112.26
CA PRO A 115 58.60 79.05 111.05
C PRO A 115 57.97 78.40 109.83
N VAL A 116 58.23 78.95 108.64
CA VAL A 116 57.74 78.36 107.38
C VAL A 116 58.38 76.98 107.17
N ARG A 117 57.56 75.96 106.96
CA ARG A 117 57.97 74.64 106.47
C ARG A 117 57.00 74.16 105.41
N MET A 118 57.55 73.62 104.33
CA MET A 118 56.81 72.94 103.27
C MET A 118 57.15 71.44 103.31
N PHE A 119 56.15 70.60 103.14
CA PHE A 119 56.29 69.15 103.03
C PHE A 119 55.61 68.68 101.75
N ASN A 120 56.38 68.01 100.89
CA ASN A 120 55.87 67.44 99.65
C ASN A 120 55.43 66.01 99.93
N ILE A 121 54.17 65.72 99.61
CA ILE A 121 53.56 64.42 99.80
C ILE A 121 53.06 63.92 98.44
N GLU A 122 53.42 62.70 98.08
CA GLU A 122 52.89 62.02 96.90
C GLU A 122 51.99 60.87 97.37
N VAL A 123 50.70 60.95 97.01
CA VAL A 123 49.72 59.92 97.31
C VAL A 123 49.47 59.12 96.03
N GLU A 124 49.92 57.88 96.00
CA GLU A 124 49.63 56.92 94.93
C GLU A 124 48.18 56.44 95.05
N ILE A 125 47.43 56.59 93.95
CA ILE A 125 46.07 56.07 93.81
C ILE A 125 46.16 54.70 93.17
N LEU A 126 45.84 53.68 93.96
CA LEU A 126 45.83 52.28 93.57
C LEU A 126 44.49 51.95 92.90
N ASP A 127 44.61 51.40 91.71
CA ASP A 127 43.54 50.98 90.81
C ASP A 127 42.68 49.84 91.42
N ILE A 128 41.35 49.98 91.35
CA ILE A 128 40.37 48.97 91.75
C ILE A 128 39.63 48.46 90.51
N ASN A 129 39.20 47.20 90.52
CA ASN A 129 38.40 46.55 89.47
C ASN A 129 36.92 47.03 89.51
N ASP A 130 36.75 48.35 89.38
CA ASP A 130 35.53 49.15 89.56
C ASP A 130 34.75 49.30 88.24
N ASN A 131 35.43 49.19 87.10
CA ASN A 131 34.82 49.08 85.77
C ASN A 131 34.72 47.61 85.32
N ALA A 132 34.45 47.38 84.04
CA ALA A 132 34.41 46.05 83.43
C ALA A 132 34.68 46.15 81.92
N PRO A 133 35.14 45.07 81.26
CA PRO A 133 35.46 45.09 79.84
C PRO A 133 34.22 45.42 78.98
N GLN A 134 34.21 46.56 78.27
CA GLN A 134 33.10 46.93 77.39
C GLN A 134 33.49 46.87 75.91
N PHE A 135 32.66 46.24 75.08
CA PHE A 135 32.79 46.31 73.62
C PHE A 135 32.21 47.62 73.08
N ARG A 136 32.79 48.13 71.97
CA ARG A 136 32.29 49.36 71.31
C ARG A 136 30.95 49.18 70.58
N ARG A 137 30.52 47.92 70.40
CA ARG A 137 29.25 47.51 69.80
C ARG A 137 28.85 46.19 70.46
N ASP A 138 27.58 46.05 70.82
CA ASP A 138 27.06 44.81 71.41
C ASP A 138 26.85 43.71 70.35
N VAL A 139 26.84 44.09 69.06
CA VAL A 139 26.76 43.18 67.91
C VAL A 139 27.90 43.47 66.92
N ILE A 140 28.57 42.41 66.49
CA ILE A 140 29.62 42.40 65.47
C ILE A 140 29.10 41.55 64.30
N HIS A 141 28.85 42.17 63.16
CA HIS A 141 28.52 41.44 61.93
C HIS A 141 29.80 41.10 61.16
N LEU A 142 29.90 39.86 60.69
CA LEU A 142 30.90 39.40 59.75
C LEU A 142 30.20 38.70 58.59
N ASP A 143 30.55 39.06 57.36
CA ASP A 143 30.11 38.35 56.16
C ASP A 143 31.33 37.58 55.61
N ILE A 144 31.25 36.24 55.54
CA ILE A 144 32.39 35.34 55.25
C ILE A 144 31.98 34.33 54.17
N SER A 145 32.68 34.29 53.02
CA SER A 145 32.41 33.29 51.96
C SER A 145 32.78 31.88 52.39
N GLU A 146 32.02 30.85 51.99
CA GLU A 146 32.35 29.48 52.40
C GLU A 146 33.63 28.91 51.80
N ALA A 147 34.00 29.38 50.60
CA ALA A 147 35.28 29.10 49.97
C ALA A 147 36.49 29.70 50.74
N THR A 148 36.27 30.35 51.89
CA THR A 148 37.33 30.76 52.81
C THR A 148 38.14 29.55 53.28
N PRO A 149 39.47 29.53 53.09
CA PRO A 149 40.30 28.41 53.52
C PRO A 149 40.39 28.32 55.05
N ARG A 150 40.44 27.08 55.56
CA ARG A 150 40.72 26.79 56.97
C ARG A 150 42.02 27.46 57.41
N GLY A 151 41.95 28.21 58.51
CA GLY A 151 43.08 28.95 59.10
C GLY A 151 43.03 30.47 58.87
N GLU A 152 42.09 30.96 58.06
CA GLU A 152 41.90 32.40 57.83
C GLU A 152 41.48 33.14 59.12
N ARG A 153 41.87 34.43 59.23
CA ARG A 153 41.78 35.22 60.47
C ARG A 153 40.95 36.50 60.28
N PHE A 154 39.92 36.66 61.11
CA PHE A 154 39.03 37.83 61.11
C PHE A 154 39.21 38.63 62.41
N SER A 155 39.86 39.79 62.34
CA SER A 155 40.08 40.64 63.51
C SER A 155 38.79 41.24 64.05
N LEU A 156 38.47 40.93 65.30
CA LEU A 156 37.27 41.42 65.98
C LEU A 156 37.56 42.77 66.68
N SER A 157 36.51 43.54 66.96
CA SER A 157 36.66 44.73 67.81
C SER A 157 37.00 44.33 69.24
N ASN A 158 38.17 44.75 69.72
CA ASN A 158 38.59 44.50 71.10
C ASN A 158 37.63 45.13 72.13
N ALA A 159 37.53 44.51 73.30
CA ALA A 159 36.94 45.17 74.46
C ALA A 159 37.88 46.25 75.00
N VAL A 160 37.31 47.25 75.64
CA VAL A 160 38.03 48.35 76.30
C VAL A 160 37.63 48.35 77.77
N ASP A 161 38.63 48.23 78.63
CA ASP A 161 38.48 48.43 80.07
C ASP A 161 39.14 49.75 80.47
N PRO A 162 38.49 50.65 81.24
CA PRO A 162 39.13 51.80 81.86
C PRO A 162 40.27 51.45 82.84
N ASP A 163 40.15 50.30 83.51
CA ASP A 163 41.03 49.87 84.61
C ASP A 163 42.43 49.46 84.08
N VAL A 164 43.47 49.52 84.93
CA VAL A 164 44.87 49.33 84.51
C VAL A 164 45.55 48.10 85.13
N GLY A 165 46.73 47.76 84.61
CA GLY A 165 47.54 46.66 85.13
C GLY A 165 46.79 45.33 85.10
N SER A 166 46.63 44.70 86.27
CA SER A 166 45.92 43.42 86.42
C SER A 166 44.42 43.51 86.21
N ASN A 167 43.81 44.68 86.40
CA ASN A 167 42.36 44.87 86.32
C ASN A 167 41.91 45.19 84.89
N SER A 168 42.85 45.44 83.97
CA SER A 168 42.56 45.55 82.54
C SER A 168 42.21 44.21 81.86
N VAL A 169 41.62 44.25 80.66
CA VAL A 169 41.23 43.05 79.87
C VAL A 169 42.38 42.04 79.78
N LYS A 170 42.18 40.86 80.37
CA LYS A 170 43.21 39.82 80.50
C LYS A 170 43.10 38.76 79.43
N THR A 171 41.89 38.35 79.09
CA THR A 171 41.59 37.29 78.12
C THR A 171 40.23 37.49 77.45
N TYR A 172 40.02 36.76 76.35
CA TYR A 172 38.72 36.58 75.72
C TYR A 172 38.35 35.10 75.73
N HIS A 173 37.05 34.81 75.65
CA HIS A 173 36.47 33.49 75.47
C HIS A 173 35.38 33.57 74.38
N LEU A 174 35.29 32.55 73.54
CA LEU A 174 34.20 32.39 72.57
C LEU A 174 33.21 31.34 73.10
N SER A 175 31.94 31.45 72.72
CA SER A 175 30.98 30.35 72.79
C SER A 175 31.46 29.12 72.01
N GLU A 176 31.01 27.94 72.43
CA GLU A 176 31.30 26.67 71.75
C GLU A 176 30.83 26.70 70.28
N SER A 177 31.69 26.25 69.35
CA SER A 177 31.46 26.23 67.90
C SER A 177 32.34 25.17 67.23
N GLU A 178 31.83 24.51 66.20
CA GLU A 178 32.64 23.61 65.35
C GLU A 178 33.50 24.34 64.31
N HIS A 179 33.05 25.53 63.88
CA HIS A 179 33.63 26.24 62.73
C HIS A 179 34.62 27.32 63.14
N PHE A 180 34.45 27.92 64.32
CA PHE A 180 35.25 29.06 64.76
C PHE A 180 35.90 28.85 66.13
N ASN A 181 37.12 29.38 66.25
CA ASN A 181 37.84 29.53 67.51
C ASN A 181 38.44 30.95 67.58
N ILE A 182 39.10 31.32 68.68
CA ILE A 182 39.77 32.62 68.84
C ILE A 182 41.26 32.50 69.15
N GLU A 183 42.06 33.42 68.61
CA GLU A 183 43.46 33.63 68.98
C GLU A 183 43.63 35.00 69.64
N VAL A 184 44.04 35.01 70.91
CA VAL A 184 44.25 36.24 71.70
C VAL A 184 45.67 36.74 71.54
N GLN A 185 45.85 37.77 70.72
CA GLN A 185 47.15 38.40 70.48
C GLN A 185 47.43 39.51 71.48
N SER A 186 48.72 39.72 71.81
CA SER A 186 49.16 40.75 72.77
C SER A 186 49.95 41.84 72.05
N GLY A 187 49.45 43.07 72.11
CA GLY A 187 50.09 44.26 71.56
C GLY A 187 51.32 44.71 72.34
N ARG A 188 52.09 45.64 71.75
CA ARG A 188 53.35 46.15 72.32
C ARG A 188 53.20 46.88 73.66
N GLU A 189 51.98 47.31 73.99
CA GLU A 189 51.63 48.03 75.23
C GLU A 189 50.82 47.14 76.20
N GLY A 190 50.82 45.81 76.01
CA GLY A 190 50.08 44.85 76.83
C GLY A 190 48.61 44.65 76.44
N SER A 191 48.06 45.55 75.61
CA SER A 191 46.70 45.48 75.07
C SER A 191 46.38 44.14 74.40
N LYS A 192 45.18 43.61 74.68
CA LYS A 192 44.70 42.31 74.17
C LYS A 192 43.77 42.48 72.98
N PHE A 193 44.19 41.94 71.84
CA PHE A 193 43.39 41.82 70.61
C PHE A 193 42.91 40.38 70.45
N VAL A 194 41.86 40.17 69.66
CA VAL A 194 41.32 38.84 69.41
C VAL A 194 40.91 38.70 67.94
N ASP A 195 41.51 37.74 67.27
CA ASP A 195 41.14 37.33 65.92
C ASP A 195 40.26 36.07 66.02
N LEU A 196 39.17 36.03 65.25
CA LEU A 196 38.37 34.83 65.02
C LEU A 196 39.06 33.99 63.94
N ILE A 197 39.20 32.68 64.16
CA ILE A 197 39.88 31.76 63.25
C ILE A 197 38.93 30.69 62.77
N LEU A 198 38.88 30.49 61.45
CA LEU A 198 38.11 29.43 60.82
C LEU A 198 38.83 28.07 60.97
N ILE A 199 38.31 27.17 61.82
CA ILE A 199 38.94 25.88 62.17
C ILE A 199 38.41 24.67 61.40
N LYS A 200 37.27 24.82 60.71
CA LYS A 200 36.60 23.87 59.81
C LYS A 200 36.00 24.70 58.66
N THR A 201 35.87 24.15 57.45
CA THR A 201 35.22 24.85 56.34
C THR A 201 33.77 25.22 56.67
N LEU A 202 33.24 26.24 56.02
CA LEU A 202 31.81 26.58 56.07
C LEU A 202 31.07 25.86 54.93
N ASP A 203 29.75 25.95 54.99
CA ASP A 203 28.76 25.30 54.13
C ASP A 203 27.46 26.08 54.39
N ARG A 204 27.01 26.91 53.42
CA ARG A 204 25.85 27.81 53.59
C ARG A 204 24.53 27.03 53.50
N GLU A 205 24.49 25.99 52.68
CA GLU A 205 23.36 25.08 52.46
C GLU A 205 23.02 24.34 53.77
N GLN A 206 24.04 23.95 54.54
CA GLN A 206 23.92 23.45 55.90
C GLN A 206 23.62 24.56 56.91
N GLN A 207 24.38 25.67 56.92
CA GLN A 207 24.17 26.74 57.90
C GLN A 207 24.63 28.16 57.46
N SER A 208 23.76 28.85 56.72
CA SER A 208 23.95 30.23 56.25
C SER A 208 24.18 31.32 57.31
N VAL A 209 23.81 31.09 58.59
CA VAL A 209 24.05 32.05 59.69
C VAL A 209 24.50 31.34 60.96
N GLN A 210 25.62 31.80 61.54
CA GLN A 210 26.16 31.32 62.82
C GLN A 210 26.19 32.46 63.85
N ASN A 211 25.54 32.24 65.00
CA ASN A 211 25.47 33.21 66.09
C ASN A 211 26.41 32.76 67.22
N LEU A 212 27.43 33.57 67.51
CA LEU A 212 28.46 33.30 68.50
C LEU A 212 28.44 34.41 69.58
N ILE A 213 28.97 34.11 70.77
CA ILE A 213 29.13 35.08 71.85
C ILE A 213 30.61 35.21 72.18
N LEU A 214 31.15 36.43 72.03
CA LEU A 214 32.50 36.80 72.46
C LEU A 214 32.42 37.42 73.85
N THR A 215 33.10 36.84 74.83
CA THR A 215 33.18 37.33 76.21
C THR A 215 34.59 37.85 76.49
N ALA A 216 34.73 39.10 76.89
CA ALA A 216 35.97 39.66 77.42
C ALA A 216 35.96 39.57 78.95
N VAL A 217 37.09 39.20 79.54
CA VAL A 217 37.24 39.05 81.00
C VAL A 217 38.49 39.80 81.47
N ASP A 218 38.35 40.54 82.56
CA ASP A 218 39.46 41.23 83.23
C ASP A 218 40.37 40.26 84.00
N GLY A 219 41.32 40.80 84.77
CA GLY A 219 42.16 40.02 85.67
C GLY A 219 41.98 40.31 87.15
N GLY A 220 40.97 41.09 87.53
CA GLY A 220 40.73 41.52 88.90
C GLY A 220 40.12 40.45 89.80
N THR A 221 39.81 40.86 91.03
CA THR A 221 39.17 40.00 92.05
C THR A 221 38.14 40.82 92.85
N PRO A 222 36.82 40.58 92.69
CA PRO A 222 36.19 39.62 91.77
C PRO A 222 36.40 40.01 90.30
N ALA A 223 36.59 39.02 89.44
CA ALA A 223 36.71 39.25 88.01
C ALA A 223 35.34 39.58 87.39
N ARG A 224 35.32 40.51 86.44
CA ARG A 224 34.14 41.01 85.72
C ARG A 224 34.34 40.79 84.22
N SER A 225 33.24 40.93 83.48
CA SER A 225 33.21 40.60 82.06
C SER A 225 32.16 41.40 81.30
N GLY A 226 32.35 41.49 80.00
CA GLY A 226 31.35 41.98 79.05
C GLY A 226 31.29 41.08 77.82
N THR A 227 30.16 41.14 77.12
CA THR A 227 29.81 40.22 76.03
C THR A 227 29.40 40.99 74.78
N ALA A 228 29.78 40.50 73.60
CA ALA A 228 29.24 40.93 72.32
C ALA A 228 28.81 39.71 71.48
N SER A 229 27.70 39.84 70.76
CA SER A 229 27.23 38.82 69.82
C SER A 229 27.97 38.98 68.49
N VAL A 230 28.69 37.95 68.05
CA VAL A 230 29.27 37.87 66.71
C VAL A 230 28.31 37.11 65.82
N ILE A 231 27.72 37.79 64.85
CA ILE A 231 26.80 37.22 63.87
C ILE A 231 27.57 37.04 62.57
N VAL A 232 27.91 35.79 62.27
CA VAL A 232 28.53 35.41 60.99
C VAL A 232 27.42 35.07 60.01
N ARG A 233 27.35 35.82 58.91
CA ARG A 233 26.65 35.42 57.69
C ARG A 233 27.63 34.68 56.80
N VAL A 234 27.26 33.49 56.35
CA VAL A 234 27.99 32.81 55.27
C VAL A 234 27.58 33.46 53.95
N LEU A 235 28.55 33.85 53.13
CA LEU A 235 28.31 34.39 51.79
C LEU A 235 28.42 33.27 50.76
N ASP A 236 27.32 33.12 50.03
CA ASP A 236 27.15 32.20 48.92
C ASP A 236 28.28 32.25 47.89
N THR A 237 28.75 31.08 47.48
CA THR A 237 29.81 30.88 46.49
C THR A 237 29.41 29.72 45.61
N ASN A 238 29.34 29.90 44.28
CA ASN A 238 28.96 28.83 43.37
C ASN A 238 29.93 27.64 43.45
N ASP A 239 29.49 26.56 44.11
CA ASP A 239 30.18 25.28 44.20
C ASP A 239 29.24 24.05 44.07
N ASN A 240 27.92 24.25 44.15
CA ASN A 240 26.94 23.27 43.65
C ASN A 240 26.67 23.49 42.16
N SER A 241 26.45 22.41 41.42
CA SER A 241 26.08 22.44 40.01
C SER A 241 24.60 22.09 39.82
N PRO A 242 23.90 22.62 38.81
CA PRO A 242 22.52 22.24 38.53
C PRO A 242 22.37 20.72 38.33
N THR A 243 21.46 20.07 39.04
CA THR A 243 21.26 18.60 38.99
C THR A 243 19.87 18.21 38.51
N PHE A 244 19.79 17.31 37.54
CA PHE A 244 18.53 16.69 37.12
C PHE A 244 18.20 15.47 38.00
N GLU A 245 16.92 15.17 38.20
CA GLU A 245 16.48 13.97 38.96
C GLU A 245 16.97 12.65 38.30
N THR A 246 17.12 12.64 36.98
CA THR A 246 17.61 11.49 36.21
C THR A 246 18.55 11.91 35.08
N ASN A 247 19.70 11.25 34.97
CA ASN A 247 20.72 11.54 33.95
C ASN A 247 20.30 11.11 32.53
N SER A 248 19.32 10.21 32.42
CA SER A 248 18.74 9.81 31.13
C SER A 248 17.24 9.55 31.23
N LEU A 249 16.52 10.00 30.21
CA LEU A 249 15.07 9.90 30.07
C LEU A 249 14.72 9.31 28.70
N THR A 250 13.64 8.54 28.64
CA THR A 250 13.06 8.06 27.38
C THR A 250 11.58 8.43 27.35
N VAL A 251 11.20 9.22 26.36
CA VAL A 251 9.85 9.77 26.20
C VAL A 251 9.25 9.19 24.93
N LYS A 252 7.95 8.95 24.93
CA LYS A 252 7.20 8.57 23.73
C LYS A 252 6.30 9.71 23.28
N ILE A 253 6.19 9.90 21.96
CA ILE A 253 5.27 10.86 21.36
C ILE A 253 4.72 10.27 20.07
N LEU A 254 3.42 10.43 19.82
CA LEU A 254 2.83 10.07 18.53
C LEU A 254 3.40 10.97 17.43
N GLU A 255 3.59 10.44 16.23
CA GLU A 255 3.79 11.29 15.06
C GLU A 255 2.55 12.15 14.76
N ASN A 256 2.67 13.07 13.79
CA ASN A 256 1.64 14.09 13.52
C ASN A 256 1.22 14.95 14.75
N SER A 257 1.90 14.82 15.89
CA SER A 257 1.64 15.62 17.10
C SER A 257 1.71 17.12 16.79
N PRO A 258 0.71 17.90 17.24
CA PRO A 258 0.58 19.29 16.80
C PRO A 258 1.74 20.16 17.27
N ILE A 259 2.21 21.06 16.41
CA ILE A 259 3.26 22.02 16.73
C ILE A 259 2.84 22.86 17.95
N GLY A 260 3.73 22.94 18.94
CA GLY A 260 3.46 23.52 20.26
C GLY A 260 3.02 22.52 21.33
N SER A 261 2.85 21.22 21.01
CA SER A 261 2.61 20.18 22.02
C SER A 261 3.82 20.01 22.95
N LEU A 262 3.55 19.86 24.26
CA LEU A 262 4.55 19.58 25.27
C LEU A 262 5.00 18.11 25.16
N VAL A 263 6.31 17.89 25.06
CA VAL A 263 6.93 16.56 25.02
C VAL A 263 7.30 16.13 26.44
N ILE A 264 8.02 17.00 27.15
CA ILE A 264 8.47 16.79 28.54
C ILE A 264 8.76 18.14 29.19
N ASP A 265 8.50 18.24 30.48
CA ASP A 265 8.92 19.33 31.34
C ASP A 265 10.19 18.92 32.11
N LEU A 266 11.24 19.76 32.10
CA LEU A 266 12.54 19.43 32.67
C LEU A 266 12.87 20.36 33.83
N SER A 267 13.05 19.78 35.02
CA SER A 267 13.55 20.49 36.18
C SER A 267 14.96 20.02 36.54
N ALA A 268 15.90 20.96 36.56
CA ALA A 268 17.16 20.81 37.26
C ALA A 268 17.11 21.65 38.56
N THR A 269 17.53 21.06 39.67
CA THR A 269 17.64 21.72 40.97
C THR A 269 19.06 22.14 41.25
N ASP A 270 19.22 23.39 41.67
CA ASP A 270 20.44 23.94 42.23
C ASP A 270 20.21 24.29 43.72
N LEU A 271 21.27 24.36 44.52
CA LEU A 271 21.20 24.55 45.97
C LEU A 271 21.67 25.94 46.43
N ASP A 272 22.40 26.68 45.59
CA ASP A 272 23.04 27.96 45.92
C ASP A 272 22.02 29.13 46.11
N GLU A 273 22.48 30.39 46.15
CA GLU A 273 21.63 31.57 46.32
C GLU A 273 21.59 32.50 45.10
N GLY A 274 20.39 32.99 44.77
CA GLY A 274 20.20 34.10 43.84
C GLY A 274 20.59 33.72 42.42
N SER A 275 21.66 34.34 41.89
CA SER A 275 22.17 34.08 40.53
C SER A 275 22.87 32.73 40.39
N ASN A 276 23.44 32.21 41.48
CA ASN A 276 24.18 30.95 41.45
C ASN A 276 23.21 29.75 41.35
N SER A 277 21.97 29.90 41.81
CA SER A 277 20.88 28.93 41.63
C SER A 277 19.91 29.23 40.47
N ASP A 278 20.13 30.29 39.68
CA ASP A 278 19.20 30.75 38.63
C ASP A 278 19.49 30.06 37.28
N VAL A 279 19.06 28.79 37.17
CA VAL A 279 19.34 27.88 36.04
C VAL A 279 18.82 28.40 34.69
N THR A 280 19.55 28.08 33.62
CA THR A 280 19.13 28.18 32.22
C THR A 280 19.37 26.88 31.47
N TYR A 281 18.42 26.53 30.59
CA TYR A 281 18.49 25.29 29.80
C TYR A 281 18.95 25.57 28.37
N SER A 282 19.82 24.70 27.84
CA SER A 282 20.36 24.80 26.48
C SER A 282 20.60 23.43 25.85
N TYR A 283 20.63 23.35 24.53
CA TYR A 283 21.04 22.14 23.83
C TYR A 283 22.56 22.00 23.85
N SER A 284 23.04 20.80 24.15
CA SER A 284 24.44 20.40 23.96
C SER A 284 24.85 20.42 22.48
N LEU A 285 26.13 20.64 22.23
CA LEU A 285 26.78 20.55 20.92
C LEU A 285 26.65 19.15 20.26
N TYR A 286 26.30 18.12 21.03
CA TYR A 286 26.05 16.77 20.53
C TYR A 286 24.60 16.55 20.05
N THR A 287 23.68 17.49 20.30
CA THR A 287 22.29 17.42 19.82
C THR A 287 22.23 17.77 18.32
N SER A 288 21.72 16.86 17.50
CA SER A 288 21.73 17.02 16.03
C SER A 288 20.92 18.24 15.55
N GLU A 289 21.34 18.86 14.44
CA GLU A 289 20.63 20.00 13.84
C GLU A 289 19.16 19.66 13.54
N LYS A 290 18.88 18.46 12.99
CA LYS A 290 17.50 17.96 12.78
C LYS A 290 16.69 17.88 14.07
N THR A 291 17.31 17.51 15.20
CA THR A 291 16.64 17.50 16.49
C THR A 291 16.27 18.92 16.95
N GLN A 292 17.16 19.90 16.70
CA GLN A 292 16.92 21.31 17.00
C GLN A 292 15.95 21.99 16.02
N GLU A 293 15.76 21.45 14.81
CA GLU A 293 14.71 21.85 13.88
C GLU A 293 13.34 21.34 14.34
N MET A 294 13.24 20.07 14.76
CA MET A 294 11.98 19.42 15.13
C MET A 294 11.48 19.73 16.54
N PHE A 295 12.36 20.08 17.49
CA PHE A 295 12.01 20.38 18.88
C PHE A 295 12.51 21.76 19.35
N ASN A 296 11.78 22.35 20.29
CA ASN A 296 12.06 23.65 20.89
C ASN A 296 12.14 23.52 22.42
N LEU A 297 13.33 23.79 22.98
CA LEU A 297 13.59 23.86 24.41
C LEU A 297 13.40 25.30 24.89
N ASN A 298 12.55 25.50 25.91
CA ASN A 298 12.40 26.80 26.56
C ASN A 298 13.55 27.02 27.56
N PRO A 299 14.43 28.03 27.37
CA PRO A 299 15.63 28.21 28.19
C PRO A 299 15.35 28.62 29.63
N THR A 300 14.12 29.01 29.97
CA THR A 300 13.73 29.48 31.32
C THR A 300 12.80 28.55 32.08
N SER A 301 12.03 27.68 31.41
CA SER A 301 11.17 26.69 32.09
C SER A 301 11.70 25.27 32.01
N GLY A 302 12.52 24.94 30.99
CA GLY A 302 12.96 23.57 30.72
C GLY A 302 11.98 22.76 29.85
N GLU A 303 10.79 23.29 29.56
CA GLU A 303 9.80 22.67 28.67
C GLU A 303 10.38 22.38 27.28
N ILE A 304 10.28 21.13 26.82
CA ILE A 304 10.54 20.74 25.44
C ILE A 304 9.20 20.62 24.71
N THR A 305 9.10 21.31 23.58
CA THR A 305 7.89 21.40 22.74
C THR A 305 8.15 20.98 21.31
N VAL A 306 7.16 20.41 20.64
CA VAL A 306 7.21 20.08 19.21
C VAL A 306 7.23 21.36 18.38
N LYS A 307 8.15 21.45 17.41
CA LYS A 307 8.41 22.64 16.58
C LYS A 307 8.23 22.37 15.08
N GLY A 308 8.63 21.18 14.62
CA GLY A 308 8.37 20.68 13.27
C GLY A 308 7.23 19.65 13.25
N MET A 309 6.94 19.09 12.07
CA MET A 309 6.07 17.92 11.95
C MET A 309 6.91 16.66 12.20
N LEU A 310 6.44 15.79 13.08
CA LEU A 310 7.07 14.48 13.34
C LEU A 310 6.51 13.46 12.34
N ASN A 311 7.41 12.67 11.74
CA ASN A 311 7.16 11.64 10.74
C ASN A 311 8.00 10.40 11.11
N TYR A 312 7.34 9.27 11.35
CA TYR A 312 7.94 8.01 11.79
C TYR A 312 8.75 7.34 10.67
N GLU A 313 8.33 7.45 9.41
CA GLU A 313 9.01 6.87 8.24
C GLU A 313 10.37 7.54 7.99
N ASP A 314 10.46 8.83 8.30
CA ASP A 314 11.71 9.59 8.23
C ASP A 314 12.61 9.34 9.46
N PHE A 315 12.12 9.57 10.70
CA PHE A 315 12.94 9.51 11.92
C PHE A 315 12.19 9.01 13.17
N ARG A 316 12.31 7.69 13.41
CA ARG A 316 11.70 6.97 14.55
C ARG A 316 12.27 7.32 15.93
N ILE A 317 13.49 7.86 15.98
CA ILE A 317 14.21 8.16 17.24
C ILE A 317 14.94 9.50 17.10
N TYR A 318 14.68 10.41 18.04
CA TYR A 318 15.44 11.65 18.21
C TYR A 318 16.16 11.65 19.55
N ASP A 319 17.49 11.66 19.48
CA ASP A 319 18.35 11.86 20.66
C ASP A 319 18.75 13.33 20.77
N MET A 320 18.72 13.83 22.01
CA MET A 320 19.25 15.13 22.41
C MET A 320 19.92 15.05 23.78
N GLU A 321 20.83 15.98 24.04
CA GLU A 321 21.43 16.19 25.35
C GLU A 321 21.16 17.65 25.74
N VAL A 322 20.54 17.83 26.91
CA VAL A 322 20.18 19.13 27.49
C VAL A 322 21.16 19.45 28.61
N ILE A 323 21.68 20.67 28.58
CA ILE A 323 22.58 21.21 29.59
C ILE A 323 21.82 22.24 30.41
N ALA A 324 21.80 22.06 31.72
CA ALA A 324 21.35 23.05 32.69
C ALA A 324 22.58 23.78 33.24
N THR A 325 22.63 25.09 33.06
CA THR A 325 23.77 25.95 33.44
C THR A 325 23.26 27.10 34.28
N ASP A 326 23.92 27.39 35.41
CA ASP A 326 23.58 28.52 36.27
C ASP A 326 24.03 29.88 35.71
N LYS A 327 23.82 30.97 36.47
CA LYS A 327 24.23 32.35 36.13
C LYS A 327 25.27 32.93 37.09
N GLY A 328 25.97 32.06 37.82
CA GLY A 328 27.11 32.39 38.65
C GLY A 328 28.34 32.83 37.84
N ALA A 329 29.28 33.47 38.52
CA ALA A 329 30.45 34.07 37.88
C ALA A 329 31.43 33.03 37.28
N ASN A 330 31.39 31.79 37.77
CA ASN A 330 32.16 30.64 37.28
C ASN A 330 31.20 29.48 36.91
N SER A 331 30.15 29.77 36.15
CA SER A 331 28.98 28.90 35.95
C SER A 331 29.30 27.41 35.79
N LEU A 332 28.70 26.60 36.66
CA LEU A 332 28.70 25.15 36.60
C LEU A 332 27.53 24.65 35.74
N SER A 333 27.52 23.35 35.43
CA SER A 333 26.46 22.78 34.60
C SER A 333 26.25 21.29 34.82
N GLY A 334 24.98 20.88 34.78
CA GLY A 334 24.54 19.49 34.72
C GLY A 334 24.07 19.10 33.32
N GLN A 335 24.04 17.80 33.04
CA GLN A 335 23.66 17.26 31.73
C GLN A 335 22.60 16.15 31.89
N CYS A 336 21.60 16.14 31.01
CA CYS A 336 20.60 15.08 30.89
C CYS A 336 20.49 14.62 29.41
N THR A 337 20.40 13.31 29.20
CA THR A 337 20.25 12.71 27.87
C THR A 337 18.81 12.25 27.64
N ILE A 338 18.19 12.70 26.56
CA ILE A 338 16.76 12.48 26.30
C ILE A 338 16.60 11.77 24.95
N LYS A 339 16.01 10.58 25.01
CA LYS A 339 15.62 9.79 23.85
C LYS A 339 14.13 9.93 23.62
N ILE A 340 13.74 10.65 22.57
CA ILE A 340 12.35 10.65 22.09
C ILE A 340 12.19 9.48 21.13
N LEU A 341 11.23 8.61 21.43
CA LEU A 341 10.72 7.58 20.53
C LEU A 341 9.44 8.13 19.88
N VAL A 342 9.41 8.18 18.55
CA VAL A 342 8.18 8.45 17.82
C VAL A 342 7.36 7.14 17.79
N GLU A 343 6.06 7.25 18.06
CA GLU A 343 5.10 6.15 17.89
C GLU A 343 4.28 6.34 16.62
N ASP A 344 4.25 5.26 15.85
CA ASP A 344 3.60 5.04 14.56
C ASP A 344 2.08 5.29 14.62
N MET A 345 1.55 6.00 13.61
CA MET A 345 0.12 6.19 13.38
C MET A 345 -0.25 5.78 11.95
N ASN A 346 -1.38 5.11 11.77
CA ASN A 346 -1.86 4.69 10.45
C ASN A 346 -2.25 5.91 9.58
N ASP A 347 -1.33 6.34 8.73
CA ASP A 347 -1.24 7.66 8.09
C ASP A 347 -0.95 7.52 6.58
N ASN A 348 -0.19 6.49 6.18
CA ASN A 348 -0.02 6.14 4.78
C ASN A 348 -1.18 5.27 4.29
N HIS A 349 -1.46 5.33 2.99
CA HIS A 349 -2.35 4.38 2.33
C HIS A 349 -1.52 3.25 1.71
N PRO A 350 -2.00 2.00 1.75
CA PRO A 350 -1.30 0.86 1.16
C PRO A 350 -1.29 0.92 -0.37
N GLU A 351 -0.09 0.87 -0.98
CA GLU A 351 0.11 1.00 -2.43
C GLU A 351 0.01 -0.36 -3.13
N ILE A 352 -0.88 -0.48 -4.13
CA ILE A 352 -0.92 -1.62 -5.06
C ILE A 352 0.02 -1.34 -6.24
N SER A 353 0.92 -2.27 -6.56
CA SER A 353 1.77 -2.15 -7.76
C SER A 353 1.91 -3.46 -8.56
N ILE A 354 1.35 -3.45 -9.77
CA ILE A 354 1.40 -4.56 -10.73
C ILE A 354 2.82 -4.69 -11.29
N LYS A 355 3.49 -5.82 -11.06
CA LYS A 355 4.88 -6.07 -11.51
C LYS A 355 4.96 -6.87 -12.80
N SER A 356 3.95 -7.69 -13.08
CA SER A 356 3.76 -8.33 -14.39
C SER A 356 2.28 -8.52 -14.68
N PHE A 357 1.93 -8.46 -15.96
CA PHE A 357 0.57 -8.68 -16.46
C PHE A 357 0.66 -9.29 -17.86
N GLN A 358 -0.16 -10.29 -18.13
CA GLN A 358 -0.33 -10.91 -19.44
C GLN A 358 -1.73 -10.60 -19.95
N SER A 359 -1.81 -9.80 -21.01
CA SER A 359 -3.03 -9.49 -21.76
C SER A 359 -2.62 -9.16 -23.21
N PRO A 360 -3.40 -9.58 -24.23
CA PRO A 360 -4.60 -10.42 -24.15
C PRO A 360 -4.26 -11.92 -23.93
N VAL A 361 -5.23 -12.72 -23.48
CA VAL A 361 -5.05 -14.14 -23.10
C VAL A 361 -6.08 -15.05 -23.79
N SER A 362 -5.64 -16.18 -24.37
CA SER A 362 -6.57 -17.16 -24.96
C SER A 362 -7.49 -17.80 -23.93
N GLU A 363 -8.78 -17.92 -24.24
CA GLU A 363 -9.79 -18.50 -23.33
C GLU A 363 -9.52 -19.96 -22.97
N ASN A 364 -8.94 -20.73 -23.91
CA ASN A 364 -8.52 -22.12 -23.70
C ASN A 364 -7.28 -22.28 -22.78
N ILE A 365 -6.88 -21.22 -22.08
CA ILE A 365 -5.82 -21.24 -21.08
C ILE A 365 -6.13 -22.26 -19.97
N LYS A 366 -5.08 -22.88 -19.45
CA LYS A 366 -5.20 -23.90 -18.40
C LYS A 366 -5.47 -23.25 -17.04
N LEU A 367 -6.22 -23.96 -16.21
CA LEU A 367 -6.35 -23.66 -14.79
C LEU A 367 -4.98 -23.61 -14.09
N ASP A 368 -4.90 -22.89 -12.97
CA ASP A 368 -3.69 -22.60 -12.17
C ASP A 368 -2.56 -21.82 -12.90
N THR A 369 -2.82 -21.31 -14.11
CA THR A 369 -1.88 -20.41 -14.81
C THR A 369 -1.90 -19.01 -14.19
N VAL A 370 -0.72 -18.39 -14.08
CA VAL A 370 -0.54 -17.03 -13.55
C VAL A 370 -0.71 -16.01 -14.68
N ILE A 371 -1.69 -15.12 -14.56
CA ILE A 371 -1.94 -13.99 -15.48
C ILE A 371 -1.11 -12.78 -15.08
N ALA A 372 -1.12 -12.44 -13.78
CA ALA A 372 -0.46 -11.25 -13.24
C ALA A 372 0.26 -11.54 -11.92
N VAL A 373 1.29 -10.74 -11.63
CA VAL A 373 1.91 -10.66 -10.29
C VAL A 373 1.74 -9.25 -9.77
N VAL A 374 1.03 -9.12 -8.66
CA VAL A 374 0.76 -7.88 -7.94
C VAL A 374 1.58 -7.91 -6.65
N SER A 375 2.28 -6.82 -6.34
CA SER A 375 2.86 -6.64 -5.01
C SER A 375 2.21 -5.46 -4.30
N VAL A 376 2.07 -5.58 -3.00
CA VAL A 376 1.44 -4.59 -2.13
C VAL A 376 2.49 -4.03 -1.17
N SER A 377 2.41 -2.75 -0.84
CA SER A 377 3.32 -2.17 0.15
C SER A 377 2.68 -1.00 0.87
N ASP A 378 2.58 -1.11 2.19
CA ASP A 378 2.47 0.06 3.04
C ASP A 378 3.87 0.55 3.46
N LYS A 379 3.94 1.76 4.04
CA LYS A 379 5.14 2.32 4.68
C LYS A 379 5.08 2.20 6.20
N ASP A 380 3.87 2.22 6.77
CA ASP A 380 3.62 2.16 8.20
C ASP A 380 4.11 0.82 8.77
N SER A 381 4.25 0.68 10.08
CA SER A 381 4.87 -0.50 10.72
C SER A 381 3.94 -1.22 11.72
N GLY A 382 4.30 -2.45 12.06
CA GLY A 382 3.48 -3.27 12.96
C GLY A 382 2.17 -3.69 12.30
N ASP A 383 1.05 -3.55 13.01
CA ASP A 383 -0.28 -3.89 12.48
C ASP A 383 -0.78 -2.87 11.44
N ASN A 384 -0.33 -1.61 11.51
CA ASN A 384 -0.64 -0.59 10.50
C ASN A 384 -0.07 -0.99 9.13
N GLY A 385 1.20 -1.43 9.11
CA GLY A 385 1.87 -1.93 7.90
C GLY A 385 1.43 -3.30 7.38
N LEU A 386 0.45 -3.97 7.99
CA LEU A 386 -0.02 -5.30 7.57
C LEU A 386 -1.25 -5.19 6.68
N VAL A 387 -1.10 -5.66 5.43
CA VAL A 387 -2.07 -5.47 4.34
C VAL A 387 -2.74 -6.78 3.91
N ASP A 388 -4.06 -6.75 3.74
CA ASP A 388 -4.86 -7.82 3.15
C ASP A 388 -5.31 -7.42 1.74
N LEU A 389 -5.02 -8.27 0.74
CA LEU A 389 -5.43 -8.06 -0.66
C LEU A 389 -6.62 -8.94 -1.04
N HIS A 390 -7.63 -8.34 -1.69
CA HIS A 390 -8.86 -9.00 -2.11
C HIS A 390 -9.22 -8.68 -3.58
N ILE A 391 -9.98 -9.58 -4.21
CA ILE A 391 -10.63 -9.43 -5.53
C ILE A 391 -12.08 -9.92 -5.42
N PRO A 392 -13.03 -9.42 -6.22
CA PRO A 392 -14.44 -9.81 -6.12
C PRO A 392 -14.67 -11.32 -6.25
N ASP A 393 -15.41 -11.91 -5.30
CA ASP A 393 -15.71 -13.36 -5.23
C ASP A 393 -16.41 -13.94 -6.48
N ASN A 394 -17.01 -13.10 -7.32
CA ASN A 394 -17.77 -13.50 -8.52
C ASN A 394 -16.90 -13.35 -9.79
N MET A 395 -15.71 -13.95 -9.81
CA MET A 395 -14.78 -13.96 -10.94
C MET A 395 -14.11 -15.34 -11.10
N PRO A 396 -13.72 -15.75 -12.33
CA PRO A 396 -13.05 -17.04 -12.58
C PRO A 396 -11.55 -17.03 -12.19
N PHE A 397 -11.14 -16.11 -11.32
CA PHE A 397 -9.76 -15.89 -10.91
C PHE A 397 -9.61 -15.97 -9.39
N LYS A 398 -8.40 -16.29 -8.94
CA LYS A 398 -8.05 -16.39 -7.52
C LYS A 398 -6.68 -15.77 -7.26
N LEU A 399 -6.53 -15.12 -6.11
CA LEU A 399 -5.22 -14.73 -5.58
C LEU A 399 -4.51 -15.93 -4.91
N ARG A 400 -3.23 -16.12 -5.23
CA ARG A 400 -2.30 -17.01 -4.54
C ARG A 400 -1.14 -16.18 -3.98
N GLU A 401 -1.05 -16.10 -2.66
CA GLU A 401 0.13 -15.57 -1.96
C GLU A 401 1.37 -16.44 -2.27
N SER A 402 2.51 -15.81 -2.56
CA SER A 402 3.74 -16.48 -3.03
C SER A 402 4.96 -16.18 -2.13
N SER A 403 5.07 -14.94 -1.67
CA SER A 403 6.01 -14.47 -0.64
C SER A 403 5.45 -13.20 0.01
N ASP A 404 5.99 -12.76 1.14
CA ASP A 404 5.57 -11.55 1.88
C ASP A 404 5.17 -10.39 0.95
N ASN A 405 3.87 -10.06 0.96
CA ASN A 405 3.19 -9.05 0.15
C ASN A 405 3.24 -9.19 -1.40
N TYR A 406 3.56 -10.38 -1.94
CA TYR A 406 3.46 -10.70 -3.37
C TYR A 406 2.37 -11.75 -3.65
N TYR A 407 1.45 -11.38 -4.53
CA TYR A 407 0.27 -12.17 -4.92
C TYR A 407 0.28 -12.47 -6.42
N GLU A 408 0.06 -13.74 -6.74
CA GLU A 408 -0.14 -14.25 -8.10
C GLU A 408 -1.64 -14.33 -8.40
N LEU A 409 -2.10 -13.64 -9.44
CA LEU A 409 -3.46 -13.83 -9.96
C LEU A 409 -3.48 -15.07 -10.86
N VAL A 410 -4.25 -16.10 -10.47
CA VAL A 410 -4.38 -17.36 -11.23
C VAL A 410 -5.79 -17.62 -11.74
N VAL A 411 -5.88 -18.31 -12.88
CA VAL A 411 -7.14 -18.84 -13.43
C VAL A 411 -7.65 -19.99 -12.55
N SER A 412 -8.81 -19.82 -11.91
CA SER A 412 -9.44 -20.85 -11.07
C SER A 412 -10.61 -21.56 -11.75
N GLU A 413 -11.28 -20.93 -12.71
CA GLU A 413 -12.34 -21.54 -13.52
C GLU A 413 -12.06 -21.35 -15.03
N PRO A 414 -12.61 -22.18 -15.92
CA PRO A 414 -12.41 -22.03 -17.36
C PRO A 414 -12.93 -20.68 -17.87
N LEU A 415 -12.20 -20.07 -18.81
CA LEU A 415 -12.58 -18.81 -19.46
C LEU A 415 -13.34 -19.11 -20.76
N ASP A 416 -14.17 -18.15 -21.18
CA ASP A 416 -15.17 -18.33 -22.24
C ASP A 416 -15.58 -16.94 -22.79
N ARG A 417 -15.12 -16.62 -23.99
CA ARG A 417 -15.20 -15.28 -24.60
C ARG A 417 -16.60 -14.96 -25.11
N GLU A 418 -17.36 -15.98 -25.53
CA GLU A 418 -18.75 -15.84 -25.99
C GLU A 418 -19.68 -15.44 -24.84
N LYS A 419 -19.36 -15.85 -23.60
CA LYS A 419 -20.01 -15.33 -22.38
C LYS A 419 -19.46 -13.98 -21.95
N VAL A 420 -18.14 -13.84 -21.81
CA VAL A 420 -17.48 -12.65 -21.25
C VAL A 420 -16.14 -12.40 -21.97
N PRO A 421 -16.06 -11.42 -22.90
CA PRO A 421 -14.85 -11.20 -23.70
C PRO A 421 -13.75 -10.41 -22.98
N GLU A 422 -14.07 -9.72 -21.88
CA GLU A 422 -13.17 -8.84 -21.14
C GLU A 422 -13.53 -8.85 -19.64
N TYR A 423 -12.53 -8.79 -18.76
CA TYR A 423 -12.70 -8.82 -17.30
C TYR A 423 -12.04 -7.62 -16.62
N ASP A 424 -12.85 -6.77 -15.97
CA ASP A 424 -12.41 -5.65 -15.12
C ASP A 424 -12.05 -6.13 -13.70
N ILE A 425 -10.83 -6.61 -13.53
CA ILE A 425 -10.35 -7.14 -12.24
C ILE A 425 -9.96 -5.96 -11.34
N THR A 426 -10.82 -5.64 -10.37
CA THR A 426 -10.52 -4.65 -9.32
C THR A 426 -9.80 -5.34 -8.17
N PHE A 427 -8.55 -4.95 -7.93
CA PHE A 427 -7.84 -5.30 -6.70
C PHE A 427 -8.19 -4.28 -5.62
N THR A 428 -8.57 -4.75 -4.43
CA THR A 428 -8.77 -3.90 -3.26
C THR A 428 -7.78 -4.33 -2.19
N VAL A 429 -6.98 -3.39 -1.70
CA VAL A 429 -6.13 -3.57 -0.52
C VAL A 429 -6.77 -2.88 0.68
N THR A 430 -6.63 -3.45 1.87
CA THR A 430 -6.94 -2.77 3.13
C THR A 430 -5.84 -3.12 4.13
N ASP A 431 -5.40 -2.14 4.92
CA ASP A 431 -4.48 -2.36 6.03
C ASP A 431 -5.19 -2.99 7.25
N ARG A 432 -4.49 -3.12 8.38
CA ARG A 432 -5.06 -3.55 9.67
C ARG A 432 -4.97 -2.46 10.75
N GLY A 433 -4.87 -1.21 10.32
CA GLY A 433 -4.93 -0.02 11.14
C GLY A 433 -6.27 0.22 11.83
N SER A 434 -6.31 1.30 12.62
CA SER A 434 -7.51 1.70 13.36
C SER A 434 -7.62 3.24 13.44
N PRO A 435 -8.33 3.91 12.52
CA PRO A 435 -9.16 3.33 11.45
C PRO A 435 -8.31 2.69 10.35
N PRO A 436 -8.81 1.63 9.68
CA PRO A 436 -8.10 1.05 8.56
C PRO A 436 -8.27 1.90 7.29
N LEU A 437 -7.21 2.02 6.51
CA LEU A 437 -7.18 2.66 5.20
C LEU A 437 -7.17 1.59 4.09
N SER A 438 -7.60 2.00 2.91
CA SER A 438 -7.74 1.13 1.75
C SER A 438 -7.48 1.88 0.46
N ASP A 439 -7.07 1.13 -0.56
CA ASP A 439 -6.91 1.61 -1.93
C ASP A 439 -7.40 0.55 -2.94
N ASN A 440 -7.63 0.94 -4.19
CA ASN A 440 -8.04 0.04 -5.26
C ASN A 440 -7.44 0.40 -6.62
N GLU A 441 -7.11 -0.64 -7.38
CA GLU A 441 -6.53 -0.53 -8.73
C GLU A 441 -7.23 -1.52 -9.68
N THR A 442 -7.49 -1.09 -10.92
CA THR A 442 -8.32 -1.84 -11.88
C THR A 442 -7.53 -2.32 -13.09
N MET A 443 -7.60 -3.62 -13.38
CA MET A 443 -6.89 -4.28 -14.48
C MET A 443 -7.87 -4.87 -15.50
N THR A 444 -7.81 -4.40 -16.74
CA THR A 444 -8.64 -4.85 -17.88
C THR A 444 -7.99 -6.03 -18.62
N LEU A 445 -8.52 -7.25 -18.46
CA LEU A 445 -8.04 -8.45 -19.14
C LEU A 445 -8.89 -8.78 -20.38
N GLU A 446 -8.30 -8.63 -21.57
CA GLU A 446 -8.90 -8.99 -22.86
C GLU A 446 -8.71 -10.49 -23.15
N LEU A 447 -9.75 -11.19 -23.64
CA LEU A 447 -9.64 -12.57 -24.11
C LEU A 447 -9.39 -12.69 -25.61
N LEU A 448 -8.51 -13.62 -26.00
CA LEU A 448 -8.32 -14.05 -27.39
C LEU A 448 -9.22 -15.24 -27.72
N ASP A 449 -9.95 -15.06 -28.82
CA ASP A 449 -10.85 -16.00 -29.49
C ASP A 449 -10.14 -17.29 -29.95
N VAL A 450 -10.81 -18.43 -29.74
CA VAL A 450 -10.35 -19.78 -30.12
C VAL A 450 -11.50 -20.50 -30.83
N ASN A 451 -11.22 -21.14 -31.97
CA ASN A 451 -12.22 -21.87 -32.76
C ASN A 451 -12.73 -23.14 -32.04
N ASP A 452 -13.72 -22.97 -31.17
CA ASP A 452 -14.22 -23.97 -30.22
C ASP A 452 -15.73 -24.25 -30.40
N ASN A 453 -16.49 -23.28 -30.91
CA ASN A 453 -17.87 -23.47 -31.34
C ASN A 453 -17.95 -24.10 -32.74
N VAL A 454 -19.17 -24.44 -33.18
CA VAL A 454 -19.41 -25.01 -34.51
C VAL A 454 -20.50 -24.24 -35.25
N PRO A 455 -20.38 -24.06 -36.59
CA PRO A 455 -21.35 -23.31 -37.37
C PRO A 455 -22.77 -23.87 -37.21
N GLN A 456 -23.70 -23.13 -36.60
CA GLN A 456 -25.02 -23.65 -36.26
C GLN A 456 -26.11 -23.19 -37.25
N PHE A 457 -26.73 -24.15 -37.94
CA PHE A 457 -27.96 -23.88 -38.70
C PHE A 457 -29.19 -23.73 -37.77
N PRO A 458 -30.07 -22.74 -37.98
CA PRO A 458 -31.31 -22.58 -37.19
C PRO A 458 -32.31 -23.73 -37.29
N GLN A 459 -32.18 -24.60 -38.29
CA GLN A 459 -33.00 -25.79 -38.50
C GLN A 459 -32.12 -26.94 -39.00
N SER A 460 -32.37 -28.18 -38.56
CA SER A 460 -31.65 -29.37 -39.02
C SER A 460 -32.20 -29.97 -40.32
N PHE A 461 -33.38 -29.53 -40.75
CA PHE A 461 -34.08 -30.03 -41.94
C PHE A 461 -34.88 -28.90 -42.61
N TYR A 462 -34.48 -28.50 -43.83
CA TYR A 462 -35.21 -27.53 -44.64
C TYR A 462 -36.02 -28.24 -45.73
N THR A 463 -37.30 -27.88 -45.86
CA THR A 463 -38.14 -28.30 -47.00
C THR A 463 -38.35 -27.13 -47.95
N ILE A 464 -37.83 -27.23 -49.17
CA ILE A 464 -37.93 -26.21 -50.21
C ILE A 464 -38.88 -26.73 -51.29
N ARG A 465 -39.92 -25.97 -51.64
CA ARG A 465 -40.84 -26.33 -52.72
C ARG A 465 -40.47 -25.56 -53.97
N VAL A 466 -40.19 -26.28 -55.05
CA VAL A 466 -39.72 -25.72 -56.31
C VAL A 466 -40.73 -26.10 -57.39
N MET A 467 -41.24 -25.11 -58.11
CA MET A 467 -42.05 -25.38 -59.30
C MET A 467 -41.15 -26.01 -60.36
N GLU A 468 -41.65 -27.02 -61.07
CA GLU A 468 -40.96 -27.54 -62.25
C GLU A 468 -40.88 -26.51 -63.38
N ASN A 469 -40.21 -26.88 -64.49
CA ASN A 469 -39.97 -26.00 -65.63
C ASN A 469 -39.27 -24.66 -65.21
N ASN A 470 -38.57 -24.67 -64.08
CA ASN A 470 -37.88 -23.51 -63.51
C ASN A 470 -36.74 -23.02 -64.42
N ALA A 471 -36.50 -21.71 -64.41
CA ALA A 471 -35.35 -21.16 -65.11
C ALA A 471 -34.03 -21.73 -64.55
N PRO A 472 -33.05 -22.10 -65.41
CA PRO A 472 -31.70 -22.43 -64.95
C PRO A 472 -31.04 -21.15 -64.39
N GLY A 473 -30.36 -21.28 -63.25
CA GLY A 473 -29.85 -20.16 -62.45
C GLY A 473 -30.86 -19.56 -61.47
N ALA A 474 -32.07 -20.11 -61.32
CA ALA A 474 -33.05 -19.62 -60.36
C ALA A 474 -32.59 -19.84 -58.91
N LEU A 475 -32.74 -18.81 -58.07
CA LEU A 475 -32.58 -18.88 -56.62
C LEU A 475 -33.74 -19.69 -56.00
N LEU A 476 -33.43 -20.67 -55.16
CA LEU A 476 -34.39 -21.57 -54.51
C LEU A 476 -34.64 -21.16 -53.05
N SER A 477 -33.57 -20.90 -52.29
CA SER A 477 -33.62 -20.43 -50.91
C SER A 477 -32.27 -19.82 -50.50
N SER A 478 -32.26 -19.09 -49.40
CA SER A 478 -31.04 -18.72 -48.66
C SER A 478 -30.93 -19.59 -47.41
N LEU A 479 -29.75 -20.13 -47.13
CA LEU A 479 -29.49 -21.08 -46.04
C LEU A 479 -28.27 -20.62 -45.24
N THR A 480 -28.51 -19.85 -44.19
CA THR A 480 -27.47 -19.30 -43.32
C THR A 480 -27.32 -20.12 -42.04
N ALA A 481 -26.09 -20.45 -41.68
CA ALA A 481 -25.69 -20.81 -40.32
C ALA A 481 -25.21 -19.55 -39.58
N PHE A 482 -25.10 -19.65 -38.25
CA PHE A 482 -24.54 -18.63 -37.36
C PHE A 482 -23.39 -19.22 -36.56
N ASP A 483 -22.37 -18.42 -36.30
CA ASP A 483 -21.20 -18.81 -35.52
C ASP A 483 -20.88 -17.71 -34.48
N PRO A 484 -20.72 -18.05 -33.18
CA PRO A 484 -20.52 -17.05 -32.13
C PRO A 484 -19.06 -16.55 -32.00
N ASP A 485 -18.10 -17.26 -32.60
CA ASP A 485 -16.66 -16.96 -32.60
C ASP A 485 -16.37 -15.66 -33.39
N LEU A 486 -15.11 -15.22 -33.46
CA LEU A 486 -14.70 -13.97 -34.12
C LEU A 486 -13.81 -14.16 -35.36
N HIS A 487 -13.75 -13.10 -36.17
CA HIS A 487 -12.80 -12.92 -37.26
C HIS A 487 -12.76 -14.07 -38.30
N GLU A 488 -11.68 -14.87 -38.31
CA GLU A 488 -11.50 -15.98 -39.26
C GLU A 488 -12.25 -17.24 -38.81
N ASN A 489 -12.42 -17.42 -37.50
CA ASN A 489 -13.22 -18.51 -36.92
C ASN A 489 -14.71 -18.29 -37.24
N GLN A 490 -15.19 -17.04 -37.21
CA GLN A 490 -16.56 -16.72 -37.65
C GLN A 490 -16.80 -16.83 -39.17
N TYR A 491 -15.75 -16.97 -40.01
CA TYR A 491 -15.92 -16.86 -41.46
C TYR A 491 -16.42 -18.15 -42.12
N LEU A 492 -17.74 -18.23 -42.29
CA LEU A 492 -18.43 -19.40 -42.81
C LEU A 492 -18.32 -19.57 -44.33
N VAL A 493 -18.07 -20.81 -44.74
CA VAL A 493 -18.04 -21.27 -46.12
C VAL A 493 -19.01 -22.44 -46.32
N TYR A 494 -19.92 -22.30 -47.28
CA TYR A 494 -20.98 -23.28 -47.55
C TYR A 494 -20.62 -24.26 -48.68
N PHE A 495 -20.87 -25.55 -48.47
CA PHE A 495 -20.60 -26.63 -49.42
C PHE A 495 -21.81 -27.58 -49.59
N ILE A 496 -22.04 -28.08 -50.79
CA ILE A 496 -22.98 -29.21 -51.01
C ILE A 496 -22.20 -30.52 -50.80
N LEU A 497 -22.65 -31.36 -49.88
CA LEU A 497 -22.08 -32.69 -49.68
C LEU A 497 -22.55 -33.61 -50.80
N GLU A 498 -21.61 -34.07 -51.63
CA GLU A 498 -21.94 -34.89 -52.80
C GLU A 498 -22.55 -36.24 -52.42
N LYS A 499 -23.61 -36.58 -53.14
CA LYS A 499 -24.36 -37.83 -53.03
C LYS A 499 -24.84 -38.18 -54.44
N GLU A 500 -24.45 -39.34 -54.95
CA GLU A 500 -24.92 -39.79 -56.26
C GLU A 500 -26.38 -40.25 -56.18
N ILE A 501 -27.22 -39.73 -57.06
CA ILE A 501 -28.60 -40.18 -57.27
C ILE A 501 -28.76 -40.43 -58.78
N ALA A 502 -29.19 -41.63 -59.16
CA ALA A 502 -29.42 -42.02 -60.56
C ALA A 502 -28.28 -41.63 -61.54
N ASN A 503 -27.02 -41.90 -61.16
CA ASN A 503 -25.79 -41.55 -61.91
C ASN A 503 -25.56 -40.04 -62.15
N THR A 504 -26.23 -39.17 -61.40
CA THR A 504 -26.03 -37.71 -61.41
C THR A 504 -25.53 -37.24 -60.03
N SER A 505 -24.53 -36.36 -59.99
CA SER A 505 -24.13 -35.69 -58.74
C SER A 505 -25.00 -34.46 -58.47
N MET A 506 -25.30 -34.20 -57.20
CA MET A 506 -26.04 -33.00 -56.77
C MET A 506 -25.39 -31.70 -57.25
N SER A 507 -24.06 -31.66 -57.37
CA SER A 507 -23.29 -30.52 -57.88
C SER A 507 -23.55 -30.20 -59.37
N MET A 508 -24.21 -31.09 -60.12
CA MET A 508 -24.69 -30.85 -61.49
C MET A 508 -26.13 -30.34 -61.55
N LEU A 509 -26.87 -30.39 -60.44
CA LEU A 509 -28.29 -30.00 -60.34
C LEU A 509 -28.47 -28.71 -59.54
N PHE A 510 -27.65 -28.53 -58.51
CA PHE A 510 -27.71 -27.43 -57.55
C PHE A 510 -26.33 -26.81 -57.36
N SER A 511 -26.30 -25.51 -57.09
CA SER A 511 -25.11 -24.77 -56.70
C SER A 511 -25.42 -23.93 -55.48
N ILE A 512 -24.51 -23.89 -54.50
CA ILE A 512 -24.59 -22.96 -53.37
C ILE A 512 -23.52 -21.88 -53.54
N ASN A 513 -23.87 -20.63 -53.27
CA ASN A 513 -22.88 -19.57 -53.14
C ASN A 513 -22.14 -19.75 -51.80
N PRO A 514 -20.80 -19.95 -51.82
CA PRO A 514 -20.03 -20.28 -50.62
C PRO A 514 -19.95 -19.14 -49.60
N GLU A 515 -20.21 -17.88 -49.98
CA GLU A 515 -20.07 -16.70 -49.10
C GLU A 515 -21.39 -16.32 -48.39
N ASN A 516 -22.55 -16.71 -48.93
CA ASN A 516 -23.86 -16.23 -48.43
C ASN A 516 -24.97 -17.30 -48.39
N GLY A 517 -24.65 -18.58 -48.59
CA GLY A 517 -25.58 -19.69 -48.41
C GLY A 517 -26.76 -19.74 -49.39
N ASN A 518 -26.76 -18.91 -50.44
CA ASN A 518 -27.82 -18.90 -51.45
C ASN A 518 -27.73 -20.14 -52.35
N LEU A 519 -28.82 -20.91 -52.39
CA LEU A 519 -28.95 -22.16 -53.15
C LEU A 519 -29.69 -21.92 -54.47
N TYR A 520 -29.08 -22.31 -55.58
CA TYR A 520 -29.56 -22.11 -56.95
C TYR A 520 -29.78 -23.44 -57.68
N ALA A 521 -30.80 -23.50 -58.54
CA ALA A 521 -30.97 -24.58 -59.51
C ALA A 521 -30.07 -24.34 -60.74
N LEU A 522 -29.27 -25.33 -61.14
CA LEU A 522 -28.46 -25.28 -62.35
C LEU A 522 -29.21 -25.76 -63.60
N LYS A 523 -30.30 -26.50 -63.42
CA LYS A 523 -31.14 -27.06 -64.49
C LYS A 523 -32.63 -26.75 -64.25
N THR A 524 -33.42 -26.93 -65.31
CA THR A 524 -34.87 -27.16 -65.23
C THR A 524 -35.15 -28.51 -64.57
N PHE A 525 -36.08 -28.56 -63.62
CA PHE A 525 -36.66 -29.82 -63.11
C PHE A 525 -37.96 -30.17 -63.84
N ASP A 526 -38.29 -31.45 -63.81
CA ASP A 526 -39.35 -32.14 -64.54
C ASP A 526 -39.94 -33.16 -63.56
N TYR A 527 -41.21 -33.00 -63.19
CA TYR A 527 -41.85 -33.78 -62.14
C TYR A 527 -42.09 -35.24 -62.56
N GLU A 528 -42.31 -35.49 -63.85
CA GLU A 528 -42.49 -36.84 -64.41
C GLU A 528 -41.23 -37.71 -64.30
N ILE A 529 -40.05 -37.07 -64.29
CA ILE A 529 -38.75 -37.74 -64.16
C ILE A 529 -38.34 -37.92 -62.68
N GLU A 530 -38.22 -36.85 -61.88
CA GLU A 530 -37.80 -36.92 -60.47
C GLU A 530 -38.55 -35.92 -59.58
N LYS A 531 -39.12 -36.40 -58.47
CA LYS A 531 -40.13 -35.68 -57.68
C LYS A 531 -39.59 -35.01 -56.42
N ASP A 532 -38.50 -35.54 -55.86
CA ASP A 532 -37.82 -34.97 -54.72
C ASP A 532 -36.31 -35.21 -54.75
N PHE A 533 -35.57 -34.32 -54.09
CA PHE A 533 -34.13 -34.43 -53.92
C PHE A 533 -33.77 -34.22 -52.44
N VAL A 534 -33.13 -35.23 -51.83
CA VAL A 534 -32.67 -35.17 -50.43
C VAL A 534 -31.15 -35.28 -50.38
N PHE A 535 -30.50 -34.19 -49.97
CA PHE A 535 -29.05 -34.06 -49.83
C PHE A 535 -28.69 -33.25 -48.58
N HIS A 536 -27.39 -33.12 -48.31
CA HIS A 536 -26.90 -32.36 -47.16
C HIS A 536 -26.05 -31.18 -47.62
N ILE A 537 -26.10 -30.09 -46.86
CA ILE A 537 -25.25 -28.92 -47.03
C ILE A 537 -24.41 -28.79 -45.77
N GLU A 538 -23.12 -28.58 -45.95
CA GLU A 538 -22.15 -28.32 -44.88
C GLU A 538 -21.93 -26.81 -44.77
N ALA A 539 -21.94 -26.28 -43.54
CA ALA A 539 -21.31 -25.01 -43.22
C ALA A 539 -20.04 -25.31 -42.43
N ARG A 540 -18.91 -24.75 -42.87
CA ARG A 540 -17.61 -24.88 -42.23
C ARG A 540 -17.07 -23.48 -41.94
N ASP A 541 -16.42 -23.30 -40.81
CA ASP A 541 -15.67 -22.08 -40.51
C ASP A 541 -14.40 -21.96 -41.40
N SER A 542 -13.57 -20.95 -41.13
CA SER A 542 -12.21 -20.83 -41.66
C SER A 542 -11.14 -20.95 -40.57
N GLY A 543 -11.48 -21.61 -39.47
CA GLY A 543 -10.63 -21.83 -38.30
C GLY A 543 -9.47 -22.79 -38.54
N SER A 544 -8.71 -23.05 -37.48
CA SER A 544 -7.55 -23.95 -37.52
C SER A 544 -7.35 -24.69 -36.18
N PRO A 545 -7.86 -25.93 -36.04
CA PRO A 545 -8.52 -26.74 -37.06
C PRO A 545 -9.92 -26.22 -37.42
N PRO A 546 -10.39 -26.38 -38.67
CA PRO A 546 -11.71 -25.95 -39.03
C PRO A 546 -12.78 -26.95 -38.57
N LEU A 547 -13.89 -26.43 -38.06
CA LEU A 547 -15.06 -27.16 -37.60
C LEU A 547 -16.24 -26.95 -38.57
N SER A 548 -17.21 -27.86 -38.54
CA SER A 548 -18.36 -27.83 -39.44
C SER A 548 -19.59 -28.52 -38.88
N SER A 549 -20.75 -28.08 -39.35
CA SER A 549 -22.01 -28.82 -39.19
C SER A 549 -22.65 -29.08 -40.55
N ASN A 550 -23.64 -29.96 -40.57
CA ASN A 550 -24.45 -30.21 -41.75
C ASN A 550 -25.95 -30.06 -41.48
N VAL A 551 -26.67 -29.71 -42.55
CA VAL A 551 -28.13 -29.59 -42.57
C VAL A 551 -28.70 -30.41 -43.71
N THR A 552 -29.84 -31.05 -43.47
CA THR A 552 -30.55 -31.80 -44.53
C THR A 552 -31.43 -30.84 -45.32
N VAL A 553 -31.34 -30.89 -46.65
CA VAL A 553 -32.23 -30.14 -47.55
C VAL A 553 -33.04 -31.13 -48.36
N HIS A 554 -34.36 -30.99 -48.27
CA HIS A 554 -35.36 -31.74 -49.03
C HIS A 554 -36.04 -30.79 -50.01
N ILE A 555 -35.72 -30.93 -51.28
CA ILE A 555 -36.36 -30.18 -52.37
C ILE A 555 -37.51 -31.03 -52.89
N ILE A 556 -38.72 -30.47 -52.89
CA ILE A 556 -39.93 -31.11 -53.44
C ILE A 556 -40.29 -30.38 -54.73
N ILE A 557 -40.32 -31.10 -55.85
CA ILE A 557 -40.77 -30.58 -57.13
C ILE A 557 -42.31 -30.51 -57.14
N VAL A 558 -42.85 -29.42 -57.70
CA VAL A 558 -44.28 -29.16 -57.80
C VAL A 558 -44.67 -29.07 -59.28
N ASP A 559 -45.24 -30.18 -59.74
CA ASP A 559 -46.16 -30.40 -60.88
C ASP A 559 -46.89 -29.13 -61.39
N GLN A 560 -46.77 -28.86 -62.69
CA GLN A 560 -47.58 -27.93 -63.47
C GLN A 560 -48.32 -28.71 -64.58
N ASN A 561 -49.41 -28.14 -65.12
CA ASN A 561 -50.20 -28.83 -66.17
C ASN A 561 -49.53 -28.67 -67.56
N ASP A 562 -48.40 -29.36 -67.71
CA ASP A 562 -47.43 -29.30 -68.81
C ASP A 562 -47.76 -30.33 -69.91
N ASN A 563 -48.22 -31.53 -69.55
CA ASN A 563 -48.64 -32.53 -70.52
C ASN A 563 -50.12 -32.39 -70.86
N ALA A 564 -50.45 -32.64 -72.13
CA ALA A 564 -51.83 -32.70 -72.58
C ALA A 564 -52.34 -34.16 -72.58
N PRO A 565 -53.61 -34.41 -72.19
CA PRO A 565 -54.13 -35.77 -72.04
C PRO A 565 -54.11 -36.54 -73.35
N SER A 566 -53.46 -37.70 -73.36
CA SER A 566 -53.24 -38.51 -74.56
C SER A 566 -54.33 -39.56 -74.75
N ILE A 567 -55.01 -39.58 -75.91
CA ILE A 567 -56.08 -40.56 -76.18
C ILE A 567 -55.46 -41.90 -76.60
N VAL A 568 -55.66 -42.93 -75.77
CA VAL A 568 -55.12 -44.28 -75.93
C VAL A 568 -56.15 -45.22 -76.58
N SER A 569 -57.44 -45.00 -76.32
CA SER A 569 -58.54 -45.77 -76.93
C SER A 569 -59.72 -44.85 -77.29
N PRO A 570 -60.43 -45.09 -78.42
CA PRO A 570 -60.01 -45.93 -79.53
C PRO A 570 -58.73 -45.38 -80.19
N TRP A 571 -57.76 -46.25 -80.48
CA TRP A 571 -56.46 -45.83 -81.01
C TRP A 571 -56.59 -45.21 -82.41
N CYS A 572 -55.97 -44.05 -82.60
CA CYS A 572 -55.90 -43.37 -83.89
C CYS A 572 -54.59 -42.60 -84.06
N GLU A 573 -54.04 -42.60 -85.28
CA GLU A 573 -52.98 -41.67 -85.66
C GLU A 573 -53.48 -40.21 -85.61
N ARG A 574 -52.59 -39.25 -85.30
CA ARG A 574 -52.98 -37.85 -85.08
C ARG A 574 -53.67 -37.25 -86.32
N GLY A 575 -54.93 -36.85 -86.15
CA GLY A 575 -55.78 -36.28 -87.20
C GLY A 575 -56.59 -37.30 -88.01
N SER A 576 -56.31 -38.60 -87.86
CA SER A 576 -57.13 -39.67 -88.44
C SER A 576 -58.46 -39.82 -87.69
N VAL A 577 -59.45 -40.39 -88.36
CA VAL A 577 -60.82 -40.53 -87.85
C VAL A 577 -61.12 -42.01 -87.63
N VAL A 578 -61.53 -42.37 -86.41
CA VAL A 578 -61.93 -43.75 -86.08
C VAL A 578 -63.26 -44.04 -86.76
N GLU A 579 -63.35 -45.14 -87.52
CA GLU A 579 -64.61 -45.60 -88.12
C GLU A 579 -65.12 -46.85 -87.43
N GLU A 580 -66.32 -46.75 -86.85
CA GLU A 580 -66.93 -47.78 -86.02
C GLU A 580 -68.33 -48.13 -86.54
N LYS A 581 -68.69 -49.42 -86.51
CA LYS A 581 -69.86 -49.96 -87.22
C LYS A 581 -70.87 -50.54 -86.24
N ILE A 582 -72.09 -50.01 -86.27
CA ILE A 582 -73.14 -50.35 -85.29
C ILE A 582 -74.40 -50.81 -86.04
N PRO A 583 -75.06 -51.91 -85.63
CA PRO A 583 -76.33 -52.32 -86.20
C PRO A 583 -77.41 -51.24 -86.04
N ARG A 584 -78.26 -51.03 -87.06
CA ARG A 584 -79.46 -50.19 -86.91
C ARG A 584 -80.47 -50.73 -85.88
N SER A 585 -80.37 -52.02 -85.55
CA SER A 585 -81.18 -52.69 -84.51
C SER A 585 -80.65 -52.52 -83.08
N THR A 586 -79.63 -51.68 -82.84
CA THR A 586 -79.09 -51.47 -81.50
C THR A 586 -80.11 -50.78 -80.58
N ASP A 587 -80.29 -51.37 -79.39
CA ASP A 587 -81.21 -50.91 -78.34
C ASP A 587 -80.77 -49.59 -77.69
N LYS A 588 -81.63 -49.07 -76.81
CA LYS A 588 -81.29 -47.95 -75.92
C LYS A 588 -80.33 -48.41 -74.81
N GLY A 589 -79.29 -47.63 -74.57
CA GLY A 589 -78.33 -47.79 -73.46
C GLY A 589 -77.11 -48.66 -73.80
N SER A 590 -77.05 -49.20 -75.02
CA SER A 590 -75.91 -49.97 -75.53
C SER A 590 -74.65 -49.12 -75.61
N LEU A 591 -73.51 -49.73 -75.28
CA LEU A 591 -72.19 -49.12 -75.49
C LEU A 591 -71.92 -48.99 -76.99
N VAL A 592 -71.51 -47.78 -77.39
CA VAL A 592 -71.09 -47.40 -78.75
C VAL A 592 -69.58 -47.57 -78.83
N ALA A 593 -68.88 -46.73 -78.06
CA ALA A 593 -67.42 -46.67 -77.94
C ALA A 593 -67.06 -46.39 -76.48
N LYS A 594 -65.79 -46.58 -76.13
CA LYS A 594 -65.22 -46.05 -74.87
C LYS A 594 -63.96 -45.26 -75.18
N VAL A 595 -64.01 -43.95 -74.91
CA VAL A 595 -62.84 -43.08 -75.00
C VAL A 595 -62.04 -43.22 -73.70
N ILE A 596 -60.76 -43.55 -73.83
CA ILE A 596 -59.81 -43.63 -72.72
C ILE A 596 -58.64 -42.73 -73.10
N ALA A 597 -58.46 -41.67 -72.33
CA ALA A 597 -57.25 -40.87 -72.33
C ALA A 597 -56.45 -41.12 -71.04
N LEU A 598 -55.12 -40.99 -71.15
CA LEU A 598 -54.18 -41.02 -70.05
C LEU A 598 -53.35 -39.74 -70.08
N ASP A 599 -53.19 -39.14 -68.92
CA ASP A 599 -52.27 -38.03 -68.71
C ASP A 599 -51.02 -38.49 -67.95
N LYS A 600 -49.97 -37.66 -67.93
CA LYS A 600 -48.74 -37.94 -67.18
C LYS A 600 -48.69 -37.28 -65.80
N ASP A 601 -49.22 -36.06 -65.72
CA ASP A 601 -49.09 -35.13 -64.59
C ASP A 601 -49.69 -35.71 -63.28
N SER A 602 -49.75 -34.94 -62.19
CA SER A 602 -50.28 -35.45 -60.92
C SER A 602 -51.66 -34.92 -60.51
N VAL A 603 -52.31 -35.70 -59.65
CA VAL A 603 -53.45 -35.36 -58.77
C VAL A 603 -54.63 -34.60 -59.40
N HIS A 604 -54.45 -33.31 -59.71
CA HIS A 604 -55.46 -32.45 -60.32
C HIS A 604 -55.25 -32.28 -61.81
N ASN A 605 -53.98 -32.12 -62.22
CA ASN A 605 -53.56 -31.93 -63.60
C ASN A 605 -53.92 -33.20 -64.40
N SER A 606 -53.48 -34.39 -64.00
CA SER A 606 -53.89 -35.64 -64.68
C SER A 606 -55.36 -36.07 -64.52
N ARG A 607 -56.23 -35.27 -63.90
CA ARG A 607 -57.64 -35.62 -63.71
C ARG A 607 -58.47 -35.28 -64.94
N ILE A 608 -58.56 -36.23 -65.87
CA ILE A 608 -59.32 -36.08 -67.12
C ILE A 608 -60.85 -36.06 -66.90
N THR A 609 -61.54 -35.25 -67.72
CA THR A 609 -62.99 -35.26 -67.95
C THR A 609 -63.30 -35.34 -69.45
N TYR A 610 -64.43 -35.96 -69.81
CA TYR A 610 -64.82 -36.18 -71.20
C TYR A 610 -66.06 -35.37 -71.59
N GLN A 611 -66.03 -34.68 -72.72
CA GLN A 611 -67.15 -33.85 -73.21
C GLN A 611 -67.33 -33.99 -74.73
N PHE A 612 -68.53 -33.75 -75.25
CA PHE A 612 -68.76 -33.64 -76.70
C PHE A 612 -68.45 -32.23 -77.19
N LEU A 613 -67.46 -32.10 -78.06
CA LEU A 613 -67.13 -30.83 -78.74
C LEU A 613 -67.99 -30.62 -80.00
N GLN A 614 -68.33 -31.69 -80.71
CA GLN A 614 -69.26 -31.66 -81.85
C GLN A 614 -70.09 -32.94 -81.87
N LEU A 615 -71.41 -32.79 -82.02
CA LEU A 615 -72.37 -33.89 -82.00
C LEU A 615 -73.44 -33.67 -83.07
N ALA A 616 -73.66 -34.65 -83.94
CA ALA A 616 -74.57 -34.53 -85.08
C ALA A 616 -76.07 -34.53 -84.70
N ASP A 617 -76.45 -35.21 -83.61
CA ASP A 617 -77.79 -35.20 -83.01
C ASP A 617 -77.64 -35.47 -81.50
N ALA A 618 -78.05 -34.49 -80.68
CA ALA A 618 -77.98 -34.57 -79.22
C ALA A 618 -79.02 -35.53 -78.60
N SER A 619 -79.96 -36.06 -79.38
CA SER A 619 -80.95 -37.04 -78.93
C SER A 619 -80.51 -38.51 -79.10
N LEU A 620 -79.41 -38.76 -79.82
CA LEU A 620 -78.93 -40.12 -80.13
C LEU A 620 -77.88 -40.66 -79.16
N PHE A 621 -76.98 -39.83 -78.64
CA PHE A 621 -75.78 -40.27 -77.92
C PHE A 621 -75.56 -39.52 -76.60
N SER A 622 -75.29 -40.27 -75.54
CA SER A 622 -74.83 -39.76 -74.24
C SER A 622 -73.36 -40.17 -74.02
N LEU A 623 -72.56 -39.27 -73.46
CA LEU A 623 -71.19 -39.52 -73.03
C LEU A 623 -71.12 -39.38 -71.51
N ASP A 624 -70.49 -40.33 -70.84
CA ASP A 624 -70.16 -40.25 -69.42
C ASP A 624 -68.89 -39.40 -69.22
N GLN A 625 -69.01 -38.33 -68.43
CA GLN A 625 -67.95 -37.34 -68.22
C GLN A 625 -66.72 -37.83 -67.46
N TYR A 626 -66.79 -38.99 -66.79
CA TYR A 626 -65.71 -39.52 -65.95
C TYR A 626 -65.11 -40.83 -66.47
N ASN A 627 -65.91 -41.71 -67.09
CA ASN A 627 -65.41 -42.98 -67.63
C ASN A 627 -65.31 -43.04 -69.16
N GLY A 628 -65.76 -41.99 -69.88
CA GLY A 628 -65.58 -41.86 -71.32
C GLY A 628 -66.45 -42.80 -72.18
N GLU A 629 -67.44 -43.48 -71.59
CA GLU A 629 -68.35 -44.35 -72.33
C GLU A 629 -69.38 -43.56 -73.13
N ILE A 630 -69.44 -43.83 -74.44
CA ILE A 630 -70.48 -43.34 -75.33
C ILE A 630 -71.58 -44.40 -75.40
N ARG A 631 -72.84 -44.01 -75.20
CA ARG A 631 -74.00 -44.91 -75.20
C ARG A 631 -75.18 -44.34 -75.98
N THR A 632 -76.03 -45.23 -76.51
CA THR A 632 -77.26 -44.85 -77.25
C THR A 632 -78.36 -44.33 -76.31
N MET A 633 -78.92 -43.15 -76.58
CA MET A 633 -80.05 -42.58 -75.81
C MET A 633 -81.42 -43.04 -76.32
N ARG A 634 -81.50 -43.40 -77.60
CA ARG A 634 -82.69 -43.93 -78.31
C ARG A 634 -82.23 -44.90 -79.40
N MET A 635 -83.15 -45.71 -79.92
CA MET A 635 -82.91 -46.55 -81.10
C MET A 635 -82.82 -45.68 -82.37
N PHE A 636 -82.11 -46.17 -83.39
CA PHE A 636 -81.99 -45.50 -84.68
C PHE A 636 -83.31 -45.55 -85.47
N SER A 637 -83.74 -44.38 -85.95
CA SER A 637 -84.90 -44.21 -86.83
C SER A 637 -84.49 -44.31 -88.30
N TYR A 638 -85.41 -44.74 -89.16
CA TYR A 638 -85.20 -44.72 -90.62
C TYR A 638 -84.94 -43.31 -91.19
N LYS A 639 -85.27 -42.25 -90.44
CA LYS A 639 -84.95 -40.86 -90.80
C LYS A 639 -83.53 -40.41 -90.39
N ASP A 640 -82.87 -41.15 -89.49
CA ASP A 640 -81.54 -40.78 -89.02
C ASP A 640 -80.48 -41.07 -90.11
N PRO A 641 -79.47 -40.20 -90.31
CA PRO A 641 -78.45 -40.40 -91.33
C PRO A 641 -77.62 -41.66 -91.03
N ARG A 642 -77.21 -42.41 -92.07
CA ARG A 642 -76.38 -43.61 -91.90
C ARG A 642 -74.98 -43.35 -91.37
N HIS A 643 -74.52 -42.09 -91.40
CA HIS A 643 -73.25 -41.64 -90.86
C HIS A 643 -73.49 -40.61 -89.76
N HIS A 644 -72.94 -40.85 -88.57
CA HIS A 644 -72.87 -39.84 -87.50
C HIS A 644 -71.40 -39.47 -87.25
N ARG A 645 -71.13 -38.19 -87.03
CA ARG A 645 -69.82 -37.72 -86.56
C ARG A 645 -69.94 -37.31 -85.09
N LEU A 646 -69.14 -37.94 -84.26
CA LEU A 646 -68.90 -37.55 -82.87
C LEU A 646 -67.50 -36.94 -82.79
N VAL A 647 -67.35 -35.82 -82.09
CA VAL A 647 -66.03 -35.32 -81.66
C VAL A 647 -66.05 -35.24 -80.15
N VAL A 648 -65.29 -36.12 -79.50
CA VAL A 648 -65.10 -36.13 -78.05
C VAL A 648 -63.82 -35.38 -77.74
N VAL A 649 -63.87 -34.49 -76.76
CA VAL A 649 -62.70 -33.88 -76.13
C VAL A 649 -62.46 -34.57 -74.80
N ALA A 650 -61.23 -35.04 -74.59
CA ALA A 650 -60.70 -35.36 -73.27
C ALA A 650 -59.94 -34.11 -72.80
N LYS A 651 -60.35 -33.55 -71.66
CA LYS A 651 -59.80 -32.32 -71.09
C LYS A 651 -59.38 -32.60 -69.65
N ASP A 652 -58.20 -32.15 -69.27
CA ASP A 652 -57.75 -32.19 -67.87
C ASP A 652 -58.50 -31.18 -66.98
N ASN A 653 -58.06 -31.05 -65.72
CA ASN A 653 -58.55 -30.05 -64.77
C ASN A 653 -57.45 -29.08 -64.27
N GLY A 654 -56.28 -29.01 -64.90
CA GLY A 654 -55.24 -28.08 -64.46
C GLY A 654 -55.51 -26.62 -64.86
N GLU A 655 -54.57 -25.73 -64.54
CA GLU A 655 -54.61 -24.33 -64.96
C GLU A 655 -53.25 -23.94 -65.59
N PRO A 656 -53.16 -23.65 -66.91
CA PRO A 656 -54.23 -23.66 -67.91
C PRO A 656 -54.58 -25.06 -68.38
N ALA A 657 -55.88 -25.40 -68.40
CA ALA A 657 -56.32 -26.73 -68.76
C ALA A 657 -56.10 -27.07 -70.25
N LEU A 658 -55.42 -28.18 -70.53
CA LEU A 658 -55.12 -28.71 -71.85
C LEU A 658 -56.16 -29.78 -72.28
N SER A 659 -56.06 -30.25 -73.53
CA SER A 659 -57.00 -31.24 -74.06
C SER A 659 -56.52 -31.92 -75.34
N ALA A 660 -57.08 -33.11 -75.60
CA ALA A 660 -57.02 -33.79 -76.89
C ALA A 660 -58.41 -34.13 -77.41
N THR A 661 -58.55 -34.26 -78.73
CA THR A 661 -59.82 -34.59 -79.39
C THR A 661 -59.71 -35.84 -80.24
N VAL A 662 -60.74 -36.69 -80.18
CA VAL A 662 -60.93 -37.83 -81.09
C VAL A 662 -62.20 -37.60 -81.90
N THR A 663 -62.12 -37.79 -83.22
CA THR A 663 -63.30 -37.88 -84.08
C THR A 663 -63.64 -39.35 -84.28
N ILE A 664 -64.88 -39.74 -83.96
CA ILE A 664 -65.44 -41.06 -84.23
C ILE A 664 -66.56 -40.89 -85.27
N LYS A 665 -66.42 -41.58 -86.41
CA LYS A 665 -67.50 -41.78 -87.39
C LYS A 665 -68.22 -43.08 -87.07
N LEU A 666 -69.50 -42.99 -86.78
CA LEU A 666 -70.37 -44.15 -86.66
C LEU A 666 -71.07 -44.42 -87.99
N LEU A 667 -70.93 -45.63 -88.50
CA LEU A 667 -71.66 -46.13 -89.66
C LEU A 667 -72.75 -47.11 -89.21
N THR A 668 -74.02 -46.75 -89.43
CA THR A 668 -75.13 -47.63 -89.08
C THR A 668 -75.34 -48.69 -90.18
N VAL A 669 -75.18 -49.98 -89.84
CA VAL A 669 -75.25 -51.11 -90.79
C VAL A 669 -76.60 -51.84 -90.67
N GLU A 670 -77.11 -52.37 -91.78
CA GLU A 670 -78.36 -53.13 -91.84
C GLU A 670 -78.05 -54.64 -91.89
N THR A 671 -78.13 -55.29 -90.73
CA THR A 671 -77.77 -56.71 -90.55
C THR A 671 -78.90 -57.62 -91.07
N ALA A 672 -78.83 -58.02 -92.34
CA ALA A 672 -79.77 -58.96 -92.92
C ALA A 672 -79.52 -60.39 -92.39
N VAL A 673 -80.37 -60.88 -91.48
CA VAL A 673 -80.30 -62.25 -90.96
C VAL A 673 -80.69 -63.24 -92.06
N LYS A 674 -79.75 -64.10 -92.45
CA LYS A 674 -80.04 -65.26 -93.31
C LYS A 674 -79.12 -66.44 -92.99
N ALA A 675 -79.62 -67.37 -92.19
CA ALA A 675 -79.01 -68.69 -92.05
C ALA A 675 -79.46 -69.59 -93.21
N TYR A 676 -78.51 -70.23 -93.88
CA TYR A 676 -78.52 -71.67 -94.16
C TYR A 676 -77.12 -72.10 -94.62
N SER A 677 -76.79 -73.37 -94.40
CA SER A 677 -75.52 -74.00 -94.76
C SER A 677 -75.38 -74.23 -96.27
N ASP A 678 -74.15 -74.09 -96.78
CA ASP A 678 -73.60 -75.13 -97.65
C ASP A 678 -72.06 -75.22 -97.51
N MET A 679 -71.47 -76.33 -97.94
CA MET A 679 -70.11 -76.74 -97.59
C MET A 679 -69.07 -76.45 -98.68
N THR A 680 -67.96 -75.81 -98.31
CA THR A 680 -66.67 -75.98 -98.98
C THR A 680 -65.57 -76.09 -97.93
N GLU A 681 -65.23 -77.32 -97.55
CA GLU A 681 -63.94 -77.60 -96.91
C GLU A 681 -62.84 -77.41 -97.95
N MET A 682 -61.79 -76.66 -97.61
CA MET A 682 -60.52 -76.73 -98.33
C MET A 682 -59.37 -76.57 -97.33
N SER A 683 -58.47 -77.55 -97.32
CA SER A 683 -57.51 -77.79 -96.26
C SER A 683 -56.11 -77.23 -96.56
N LEU A 684 -55.53 -76.51 -95.59
CA LEU A 684 -54.11 -76.17 -95.45
C LEU A 684 -53.94 -75.67 -94.00
N GLU A 685 -53.68 -76.50 -92.99
CA GLU A 685 -52.50 -77.38 -92.72
C GLU A 685 -51.37 -76.63 -91.96
N TYR A 686 -51.10 -77.11 -90.73
CA TYR A 686 -50.00 -76.84 -89.77
C TYR A 686 -49.33 -75.44 -89.74
N ASP A 687 -49.44 -74.65 -88.66
CA ASP A 687 -48.97 -74.84 -87.28
C ASP A 687 -47.45 -74.64 -87.10
N ILE A 688 -47.07 -73.45 -86.58
CA ILE A 688 -45.72 -73.08 -86.14
C ILE A 688 -45.81 -72.11 -84.93
N PHE A 689 -46.46 -72.49 -83.82
CA PHE A 689 -46.44 -71.65 -82.59
C PHE A 689 -46.39 -72.42 -81.25
N SER A 690 -46.06 -73.72 -81.25
CA SER A 690 -45.85 -74.52 -80.04
C SER A 690 -44.61 -74.12 -79.22
N ASP A 691 -43.50 -73.83 -79.90
CA ASP A 691 -42.17 -73.98 -79.29
C ASP A 691 -41.70 -72.73 -78.52
N ILE A 692 -42.08 -71.53 -78.96
CA ILE A 692 -41.62 -70.27 -78.32
C ILE A 692 -42.08 -70.19 -76.85
N ASN A 693 -43.32 -70.59 -76.57
CA ASN A 693 -43.84 -70.62 -75.21
C ASN A 693 -43.16 -71.69 -74.34
N LEU A 694 -42.79 -72.83 -74.93
CA LEU A 694 -42.02 -73.88 -74.26
C LEU A 694 -40.62 -73.38 -73.89
N TYR A 695 -39.90 -72.77 -74.84
CA TYR A 695 -38.57 -72.20 -74.61
C TYR A 695 -38.59 -71.04 -73.59
N LEU A 696 -39.64 -70.21 -73.58
CA LEU A 696 -39.78 -69.10 -72.62
C LEU A 696 -40.04 -69.61 -71.20
N VAL A 697 -40.83 -70.68 -71.03
CA VAL A 697 -41.04 -71.34 -69.72
C VAL A 697 -39.77 -72.06 -69.24
N ILE A 698 -39.04 -72.74 -70.13
CA ILE A 698 -37.73 -73.35 -69.81
C ILE A 698 -36.68 -72.27 -69.46
N GLY A 699 -36.72 -71.12 -70.14
CA GLY A 699 -35.88 -69.96 -69.86
C GLY A 699 -36.13 -69.40 -68.45
N LEU A 700 -37.38 -69.07 -68.11
CA LEU A 700 -37.76 -68.62 -66.77
C LEU A 700 -37.40 -69.65 -65.69
N GLY A 701 -37.72 -70.93 -65.92
CA GLY A 701 -37.40 -72.01 -64.97
C GLY A 701 -35.89 -72.16 -64.71
N SER A 702 -35.07 -72.09 -65.74
CA SER A 702 -33.60 -72.20 -65.61
C SER A 702 -32.98 -70.96 -64.95
N VAL A 703 -33.46 -69.75 -65.25
CA VAL A 703 -33.01 -68.52 -64.58
C VAL A 703 -33.40 -68.52 -63.08
N SER A 704 -34.63 -68.89 -62.74
CA SER A 704 -35.04 -69.01 -61.33
C SER A 704 -34.28 -70.11 -60.59
N PHE A 705 -33.96 -71.23 -61.24
CA PHE A 705 -33.15 -72.32 -60.65
C PHE A 705 -31.70 -71.89 -60.40
N LEU A 706 -31.08 -71.15 -61.33
CA LEU A 706 -29.74 -70.57 -61.15
C LEU A 706 -29.72 -69.55 -59.99
N LEU A 707 -30.74 -68.69 -59.89
CA LEU A 707 -30.88 -67.74 -58.78
C LEU A 707 -31.00 -68.47 -57.42
N LEU A 708 -31.76 -69.55 -57.37
CA LEU A 708 -31.92 -70.35 -56.15
C LEU A 708 -30.61 -71.06 -55.75
N ILE A 709 -29.81 -71.50 -56.72
CA ILE A 709 -28.46 -72.03 -56.48
C ILE A 709 -27.50 -70.95 -55.96
N THR A 710 -27.48 -69.73 -56.53
CA THR A 710 -26.58 -68.67 -56.03
C THR A 710 -26.97 -68.20 -54.63
N ILE A 711 -28.27 -68.17 -54.30
CA ILE A 711 -28.76 -67.94 -52.93
C ILE A 711 -28.28 -69.06 -51.98
N LEU A 712 -28.40 -70.33 -52.36
CA LEU A 712 -27.90 -71.45 -51.55
C LEU A 712 -26.37 -71.39 -51.35
N VAL A 713 -25.60 -71.09 -52.39
CA VAL A 713 -24.13 -70.97 -52.30
C VAL A 713 -23.72 -69.80 -51.43
N THR A 714 -24.37 -68.64 -51.53
CA THR A 714 -24.07 -67.47 -50.67
C THR A 714 -24.47 -67.69 -49.21
N ILE A 715 -25.55 -68.43 -48.94
CA ILE A 715 -25.90 -68.90 -47.58
C ILE A 715 -24.81 -69.84 -47.04
N VAL A 716 -24.39 -70.85 -47.82
CA VAL A 716 -23.33 -71.78 -47.39
C VAL A 716 -22.02 -71.05 -47.11
N LEU A 717 -21.63 -70.09 -47.96
CA LEU A 717 -20.43 -69.26 -47.74
C LEU A 717 -20.55 -68.38 -46.47
N LYS A 718 -21.69 -67.76 -46.20
CA LYS A 718 -21.91 -67.00 -44.94
C LYS A 718 -22.02 -67.91 -43.71
N CYS A 719 -22.38 -69.18 -43.85
CA CYS A 719 -22.43 -70.14 -42.75
C CYS A 719 -21.07 -70.74 -42.37
N GLN A 720 -20.03 -70.65 -43.22
CA GLN A 720 -18.67 -71.07 -42.89
C GLN A 720 -17.96 -70.06 -41.97
N LYS A 721 -18.35 -70.03 -40.68
CA LYS A 721 -17.66 -69.23 -39.66
C LYS A 721 -16.22 -69.73 -39.45
N VAL A 722 -15.25 -68.85 -39.69
CA VAL A 722 -13.84 -69.06 -39.35
C VAL A 722 -13.68 -69.16 -37.83
N LYS A 723 -12.90 -70.13 -37.35
CA LYS A 723 -12.56 -70.26 -35.91
C LYS A 723 -11.49 -69.23 -35.52
N PRO A 724 -11.61 -68.53 -34.39
CA PRO A 724 -10.53 -67.71 -33.86
C PRO A 724 -9.40 -68.58 -33.32
N SER A 725 -8.15 -68.17 -33.56
CA SER A 725 -6.94 -68.71 -32.91
C SER A 725 -6.27 -67.65 -32.04
N LYS A 726 -5.36 -68.08 -31.15
CA LYS A 726 -4.85 -67.27 -30.03
C LYS A 726 -3.58 -66.49 -30.38
N SER A 727 -3.38 -65.39 -29.66
CA SER A 727 -2.16 -64.58 -29.66
C SER A 727 -0.99 -65.22 -28.89
N ALA A 728 0.24 -65.05 -29.41
CA ALA A 728 1.50 -65.02 -28.65
C ALA A 728 2.64 -64.40 -29.50
N PRO A 729 3.60 -63.63 -28.92
CA PRO A 729 4.73 -62.99 -29.63
C PRO A 729 6.09 -63.61 -29.19
N PRO A 730 7.28 -62.94 -29.24
CA PRO A 730 7.86 -61.95 -30.18
C PRO A 730 9.27 -62.32 -30.73
N SER A 731 9.71 -61.79 -31.88
CA SER A 731 11.14 -61.50 -32.22
C SER A 731 11.31 -60.85 -33.61
N ARG A 732 12.42 -60.18 -33.99
CA ARG A 732 13.39 -59.30 -33.29
C ARG A 732 14.34 -58.62 -34.33
N ASN A 733 14.71 -57.34 -34.12
CA ASN A 733 15.82 -56.58 -34.76
C ASN A 733 15.90 -56.40 -36.32
N SER A 734 15.61 -55.18 -36.81
CA SER A 734 16.52 -54.29 -37.60
C SER A 734 15.74 -53.01 -37.99
N VAL A 735 16.21 -51.74 -37.93
CA VAL A 735 17.51 -51.06 -38.10
C VAL A 735 17.78 -50.62 -39.55
N ILE A 736 17.74 -49.29 -39.79
CA ILE A 736 18.22 -48.53 -40.98
C ILE A 736 17.43 -48.83 -42.28
N SER A 737 17.08 -47.93 -43.21
CA SER A 737 17.15 -46.47 -43.45
C SER A 737 17.48 -46.27 -44.95
N GLU A 738 16.87 -45.24 -45.57
CA GLU A 738 17.26 -44.59 -46.84
C GLU A 738 17.23 -45.30 -48.22
N ARG A 739 16.62 -44.56 -49.17
CA ARG A 739 16.91 -44.43 -50.64
C ARG A 739 16.39 -45.47 -51.65
N ASN A 740 15.66 -44.92 -52.63
CA ASN A 740 15.80 -45.00 -54.10
C ASN A 740 16.37 -46.30 -54.74
N SER A 741 15.79 -46.88 -55.80
CA SER A 741 14.53 -46.56 -56.54
C SER A 741 13.97 -47.81 -57.29
N THR A 742 13.75 -47.98 -58.62
CA THR A 742 14.02 -47.24 -59.88
C THR A 742 13.21 -47.87 -61.07
N ILE A 743 12.84 -47.08 -62.09
CA ILE A 743 12.72 -47.36 -63.57
C ILE A 743 12.31 -48.79 -64.07
N ALA A 744 11.44 -48.99 -65.07
CA ALA A 744 10.50 -48.13 -65.83
C ALA A 744 9.58 -49.01 -66.76
N ASP A 745 8.81 -48.35 -67.64
CA ASP A 745 8.01 -48.86 -68.77
C ASP A 745 6.78 -49.74 -68.42
N SER A 746 5.67 -49.74 -69.18
CA SER A 746 5.44 -49.21 -70.54
C SER A 746 4.21 -48.28 -70.65
N THR A 747 4.12 -47.53 -71.75
CA THR A 747 3.01 -46.62 -72.09
C THR A 747 1.82 -47.31 -72.79
N LEU A 748 0.60 -46.79 -72.62
CA LEU A 748 -0.35 -46.50 -73.71
C LEU A 748 -1.66 -45.82 -73.25
N VAL A 749 -1.77 -44.53 -73.58
CA VAL A 749 -2.98 -43.74 -73.95
C VAL A 749 -4.37 -44.22 -73.49
N SER A 750 -4.99 -43.42 -72.62
CA SER A 750 -6.29 -42.79 -72.91
C SER A 750 -6.28 -41.34 -72.40
N ASN A 751 -6.85 -40.40 -73.15
CA ASN A 751 -7.16 -39.07 -72.63
C ASN A 751 -8.44 -39.15 -71.77
N ASP A 752 -8.49 -38.37 -70.70
CA ASP A 752 -9.64 -37.54 -70.26
C ASP A 752 -9.55 -37.21 -68.76
N ALA A 753 -8.81 -36.13 -68.44
CA ALA A 753 -8.81 -35.46 -67.14
C ALA A 753 -8.12 -34.08 -67.25
N TYR A 754 -8.88 -33.03 -67.58
CA TYR A 754 -8.42 -31.64 -67.50
C TYR A 754 -9.57 -30.74 -67.06
N TRP A 755 -9.28 -29.86 -66.09
CA TRP A 755 -10.23 -28.95 -65.40
C TRP A 755 -11.23 -29.69 -64.47
N TYR A 756 -11.53 -29.23 -63.26
CA TYR A 756 -11.20 -27.95 -62.60
C TYR A 756 -10.44 -28.14 -61.27
N SER A 757 -9.48 -27.24 -61.01
CA SER A 757 -8.99 -26.93 -59.65
C SER A 757 -8.74 -25.43 -59.54
N LEU A 758 -9.82 -24.68 -59.27
CA LEU A 758 -9.79 -23.22 -59.19
C LEU A 758 -9.26 -22.78 -57.82
N PHE A 759 -7.95 -22.51 -57.74
CA PHE A 759 -7.35 -21.96 -56.52
C PHE A 759 -7.80 -20.50 -56.29
N LEU A 760 -8.40 -20.25 -55.13
CA LEU A 760 -8.69 -18.91 -54.63
C LEU A 760 -7.38 -18.13 -54.42
N ALA A 761 -7.39 -16.84 -54.79
CA ALA A 761 -6.28 -15.92 -54.56
C ALA A 761 -6.82 -14.65 -53.89
N GLU A 762 -6.50 -14.48 -52.60
CA GLU A 762 -6.91 -13.33 -51.79
C GLU A 762 -6.44 -12.00 -52.41
N THR A 763 -7.30 -10.98 -52.40
CA THR A 763 -6.99 -9.69 -53.01
C THR A 763 -6.70 -8.59 -51.99
N ARG A 764 -5.44 -8.14 -51.91
CA ARG A 764 -5.09 -6.85 -51.29
C ARG A 764 -4.39 -5.93 -52.31
N LYS A 765 -5.01 -4.76 -52.57
CA LYS A 765 -4.45 -3.60 -53.30
C LYS A 765 -3.84 -3.86 -54.69
N GLY A 766 -4.61 -4.50 -55.57
CA GLY A 766 -4.63 -4.12 -57.00
C GLY A 766 -3.41 -4.45 -57.87
N LYS A 767 -2.57 -5.43 -57.52
CA LYS A 767 -1.55 -5.99 -58.42
C LYS A 767 -1.65 -7.51 -58.47
N LEU A 768 -1.81 -8.06 -59.67
CA LEU A 768 -1.94 -9.50 -59.89
C LEU A 768 -0.55 -10.15 -59.89
N VAL A 769 -0.27 -11.01 -58.91
CA VAL A 769 1.01 -11.68 -58.71
C VAL A 769 0.82 -13.19 -58.82
N VAL A 770 1.25 -13.77 -59.94
CA VAL A 770 1.22 -15.23 -60.13
C VAL A 770 2.39 -15.86 -59.37
N ARG A 771 2.09 -16.77 -58.44
CA ARG A 771 3.10 -17.63 -57.80
C ARG A 771 3.12 -18.99 -58.50
N GLN A 772 4.26 -19.39 -59.04
CA GLN A 772 4.44 -20.68 -59.71
C GLN A 772 5.60 -21.46 -59.04
N PRO A 773 5.38 -22.70 -58.58
CA PRO A 773 6.43 -23.49 -57.96
C PRO A 773 7.38 -24.09 -59.01
N VAL A 774 8.69 -24.03 -58.74
CA VAL A 774 9.73 -24.70 -59.54
C VAL A 774 10.36 -25.80 -58.69
N PRO A 775 10.64 -27.00 -59.23
CA PRO A 775 11.23 -28.07 -58.44
C PRO A 775 12.63 -27.70 -57.90
N LYS A 776 12.76 -27.66 -56.56
CA LYS A 776 14.01 -27.55 -55.79
C LYS A 776 14.83 -26.25 -56.00
N GLY A 777 14.37 -25.13 -55.43
CA GLY A 777 15.21 -23.94 -55.24
C GLY A 777 14.51 -22.80 -54.48
N SER A 778 15.18 -22.22 -53.48
CA SER A 778 14.62 -21.19 -52.58
C SER A 778 14.81 -19.75 -53.07
N ARG A 779 14.44 -19.45 -54.32
CA ARG A 779 14.32 -18.07 -54.85
C ARG A 779 13.16 -17.96 -55.85
N TYR A 780 12.45 -16.83 -55.80
CA TYR A 780 11.38 -16.50 -56.75
C TYR A 780 11.86 -15.47 -57.79
N ILE A 781 11.29 -15.52 -58.99
CA ILE A 781 11.44 -14.47 -60.00
C ILE A 781 10.12 -13.70 -60.07
N VAL A 782 10.18 -12.38 -59.97
CA VAL A 782 9.02 -11.49 -60.17
C VAL A 782 9.15 -10.86 -61.55
N SER A 783 8.22 -11.18 -62.46
CA SER A 783 7.98 -10.41 -63.67
C SER A 783 6.67 -9.64 -63.53
N SER A 784 6.65 -8.40 -64.02
CA SER A 784 5.47 -7.54 -64.03
C SER A 784 5.26 -6.97 -65.43
N ILE A 785 4.05 -7.13 -65.96
CA ILE A 785 3.67 -6.62 -67.28
C ILE A 785 2.70 -5.46 -67.07
N PRO A 786 3.13 -4.19 -67.24
CA PRO A 786 2.21 -3.06 -67.19
C PRO A 786 1.38 -2.99 -68.49
N ARG A 787 0.07 -2.76 -68.35
CA ARG A 787 -0.75 -2.25 -69.46
C ARG A 787 -0.55 -0.73 -69.55
N GLY A 788 -0.13 -0.23 -70.70
CA GLY A 788 0.02 1.20 -70.97
C GLY A 788 -0.77 1.61 -72.22
N THR A 789 -1.73 2.52 -72.06
CA THR A 789 -2.43 3.20 -73.15
C THR A 789 -2.52 4.68 -72.83
N GLY A 790 -1.48 5.44 -73.21
CA GLY A 790 -1.38 6.89 -72.96
C GLY A 790 0.02 7.41 -73.28
N LEU A 791 0.07 8.63 -73.84
CA LEU A 791 1.30 9.38 -74.11
C LEU A 791 1.34 10.59 -73.17
N SER A 792 2.36 10.69 -72.31
CA SER A 792 2.74 11.95 -71.67
C SER A 792 4.19 11.90 -71.17
N GLU A 793 4.98 12.76 -71.77
CA GLU A 793 6.23 13.43 -71.36
C GLU A 793 6.90 13.09 -70.02
N THR A 794 8.23 13.00 -70.06
CA THR A 794 9.13 12.89 -68.91
C THR A 794 9.52 14.26 -68.36
N SER A 795 9.42 14.48 -67.03
CA SER A 795 10.07 15.60 -66.36
C SER A 795 10.57 15.23 -64.95
N ASP A 796 11.66 15.88 -64.57
CA ASP A 796 12.11 16.24 -63.22
C ASP A 796 12.45 15.13 -62.22
N SER A 797 13.73 14.73 -62.26
CA SER A 797 14.45 14.09 -61.16
C SER A 797 14.64 15.04 -59.97
N ALA A 798 14.38 14.56 -58.75
CA ALA A 798 14.89 15.16 -57.51
C ALA A 798 15.55 14.07 -56.64
N ALA A 799 16.69 14.38 -56.02
CA ALA A 799 17.52 13.39 -55.33
C ALA A 799 17.21 13.27 -53.83
N SER A 800 17.25 12.04 -53.31
CA SER A 800 17.22 11.76 -51.87
C SER A 800 18.59 11.32 -51.39
N THR A 801 19.19 12.07 -50.48
CA THR A 801 20.52 11.80 -49.91
C THR A 801 20.41 10.86 -48.72
N LEU A 802 21.20 9.78 -48.72
CA LEU A 802 21.34 8.87 -47.57
C LEU A 802 22.48 9.31 -46.65
N GLN A 803 22.23 9.44 -45.34
CA GLN A 803 23.25 9.17 -44.31
C GLN A 803 22.65 8.95 -42.91
N TYR A 804 22.94 7.77 -42.35
CA TYR A 804 22.98 7.48 -40.90
C TYR A 804 24.47 7.56 -40.45
N PRO A 805 24.80 7.51 -39.15
CA PRO A 805 24.06 8.01 -37.97
C PRO A 805 24.95 8.91 -37.07
N LYS A 806 24.33 9.63 -36.13
CA LYS A 806 24.92 9.87 -34.80
C LYS A 806 23.84 10.24 -33.78
#